data_AF-A0A2S3H406-F1
#
_entry.id   AF-A0A2S3H406-F1
#
_cell.length_a   1.000
_cell.length_b   1.000
_cell.length_c   1.000
_cell.angle_alpha   90.00
_cell.angle_beta   90.00
_cell.angle_gamma   90.00
#
_symmetry.space_group_name_H-M   'P 1'
#
loop_
_entity.id
_entity.type
_entity.pdbx_description
1 polymer ?
#
loop_
_entity_poly.entity_id
_entity_poly.type
_entity_poly.pdbx_seq_one_letter_code
_entity_poly.pdbx_strand_id
1 'polypeptide(L)'
;MDEFARAVEDGLKLSKRLVLPGGLPPPRPPSGMDRTVSAAAAAGPDPRLLPTAPMAYAVVTDPGAVDTPDVPSYQPYVYGRLDPPAMIPLQMKEVDLAIDCALDAAHVTLRARWWLHCITRSRECDVRLVVPMGEQGSILGAEVTIGRRSYNTQVIEVEDRTVENHVNIESGGLLKPQLFLLTISQVEGGADIYATFRWSQKLLYDNGRFSVDIPFRFPYFVNPLPKVFMKREKIQLTVNSGFSKEVLLQGTSHPLKEKGRQGDKLSFMHEAVVENWSSKDFNFSYSVYSADLSGAVLVQPATLRDYDDRDMFCIFLLPGSGNRKVFRKAVVFIVDTSGSMQGKPLDNVKHAVSTALSELAQEDYFNIITFNDELHSFSSCLEQVNEKTIASATDWMNSNFVAEGGTDIMHPLSEAMALLSNVHDALPQIYLITDGSVDDEHNICQTMKTEITNRGSKSPRISTFGLGLHCNHYFLRMLASIGKGHYDAALETASIESRILKWFGRASSTIVANISIDDIKHLDDFEVDSEYIPDISAKSPLCVSGKYHGKFPDTVIVKGYLADMKEISIELKVQHLKEIPLDKVLTTQQINLLTSKAWLSADKQLERKVIKLSIQNGVPSEYTKMVLRETYLDKVDATQKVKQKLKGKKGPDERHIPLYGLKLGFGDKDATRENLITGFGDVRPAEKSVIRRKASGCCSRLADCFCCMCCIKACNRMNDQCAIVMAQVCAALSCLGCYECCAEVCCGGSES
;
A
#
# COMPACT_ATOMS: atom_id res chain seq x y z
N MET A 1 11.62 6.37 -6.05
CA MET A 1 12.33 5.61 -4.99
C MET A 1 13.83 5.81 -5.07
N ASP A 2 14.43 5.71 -6.25
CA ASP A 2 15.85 6.02 -6.46
C ASP A 2 16.21 7.43 -6.00
N GLU A 3 15.36 8.41 -6.30
CA GLU A 3 15.51 9.79 -5.81
C GLU A 3 15.40 9.89 -4.28
N PHE A 4 14.49 9.14 -3.66
CA PHE A 4 14.38 9.05 -2.21
C PHE A 4 15.71 8.55 -1.62
N ALA A 5 16.23 7.44 -2.15
CA ALA A 5 17.47 6.85 -1.69
C ALA A 5 18.67 7.79 -1.89
N ARG A 6 18.78 8.46 -3.05
CA ARG A 6 19.81 9.49 -3.32
C ARG A 6 19.72 10.65 -2.33
N ALA A 7 18.53 11.18 -2.08
CA ALA A 7 18.33 12.27 -1.12
C ALA A 7 18.72 11.84 0.32
N VAL A 8 18.44 10.60 0.72
CA VAL A 8 18.95 10.05 2.00
C VAL A 8 20.47 9.93 2.00
N GLU A 9 21.06 9.46 0.91
CA GLU A 9 22.52 9.34 0.76
C GLU A 9 23.22 10.69 0.93
N ASP A 10 22.69 11.73 0.28
CA ASP A 10 23.21 13.09 0.38
C ASP A 10 23.01 13.67 1.79
N GLY A 11 21.89 13.37 2.43
CA GLY A 11 21.67 13.71 3.83
C GLY A 11 22.67 13.04 4.78
N LEU A 12 23.02 11.77 4.54
CA LEU A 12 24.06 11.07 5.29
C LEU A 12 25.47 11.65 5.04
N LYS A 13 25.75 12.19 3.85
CA LYS A 13 26.99 12.92 3.59
C LYS A 13 27.02 14.24 4.37
N LEU A 14 25.90 14.96 4.46
CA LEU A 14 25.78 16.19 5.23
C LEU A 14 25.87 15.94 6.74
N SER A 15 25.31 14.85 7.25
CA SER A 15 25.31 14.54 8.69
C SER A 15 26.71 14.29 9.25
N LYS A 16 27.70 13.95 8.41
CA LYS A 16 29.13 13.85 8.79
C LYS A 16 29.70 15.16 9.35
N ARG A 17 29.05 16.30 9.07
CA ARG A 17 29.43 17.63 9.56
C ARG A 17 28.98 17.91 10.99
N LEU A 18 28.01 17.14 11.50
CA LEU A 18 27.41 17.39 12.81
C LEU A 18 28.40 17.03 13.93
N VAL A 19 28.61 17.97 14.85
CA VAL A 19 29.35 17.74 16.09
C VAL A 19 28.36 17.42 17.19
N LEU A 20 28.14 16.14 17.48
CA LEU A 20 27.12 15.74 18.45
C LEU A 20 27.54 16.07 19.90
N PRO A 21 26.58 16.19 20.84
CA PRO A 21 26.87 16.50 22.24
C PRO A 21 27.94 15.56 22.83
N GLY A 22 28.99 16.14 23.42
CA GLY A 22 30.15 15.40 23.93
C GLY A 22 31.34 15.29 22.97
N GLY A 23 31.31 15.95 21.81
CA GLY A 23 32.44 16.03 20.86
C GLY A 23 32.70 14.74 20.09
N LEU A 24 31.77 13.80 20.11
CA LEU A 24 31.88 12.53 19.41
C LEU A 24 31.40 12.68 17.96
N PRO A 25 32.11 12.09 16.98
CA PRO A 25 31.64 12.04 15.60
C PRO A 25 30.37 11.19 15.49
N PRO A 26 29.54 11.38 14.45
CA PRO A 26 28.37 10.55 14.20
C PRO A 26 28.74 9.05 14.08
N PRO A 27 27.80 8.14 14.38
CA PRO A 27 28.06 6.70 14.39
C PRO A 27 28.64 6.23 13.04
N ARG A 28 29.81 5.58 13.09
CA ARG A 28 30.46 4.99 11.90
C ARG A 28 29.76 3.68 11.52
N PRO A 29 29.68 3.34 10.23
CA PRO A 29 29.19 2.03 9.80
C PRO A 29 30.06 0.90 10.40
N PRO A 30 29.47 -0.29 10.66
CA PRO A 30 30.23 -1.44 11.13
C PRO A 30 31.32 -1.88 10.12
N SER A 31 32.44 -2.38 10.65
CA SER A 31 33.59 -2.84 9.86
C SER A 31 33.18 -3.94 8.87
N GLY A 32 33.24 -3.62 7.57
CA GLY A 32 32.77 -4.47 6.47
C GLY A 32 31.90 -3.73 5.45
N MET A 33 31.24 -2.63 5.85
CA MET A 33 30.42 -1.80 4.96
C MET A 33 31.24 -0.87 4.04
N ASP A 34 32.42 -0.41 4.47
CA ASP A 34 33.25 0.54 3.70
C ASP A 34 33.65 0.02 2.31
N ARG A 35 33.81 -1.30 2.14
CA ARG A 35 34.14 -1.89 0.83
C ARG A 35 32.96 -1.94 -0.14
N THR A 36 31.71 -1.91 0.35
CA THR A 36 30.51 -1.95 -0.50
C THR A 36 30.02 -0.56 -0.93
N VAL A 37 30.23 0.46 -0.10
CA VAL A 37 29.78 1.84 -0.39
C VAL A 37 30.63 2.49 -1.50
N SER A 38 31.90 2.10 -1.63
CA SER A 38 32.78 2.65 -2.68
C SER A 38 32.78 1.86 -4.01
N ALA A 39 32.20 0.65 -4.04
CA ALA A 39 32.16 -0.20 -5.25
C ALA A 39 30.83 -0.12 -6.02
N ALA A 40 29.79 0.52 -5.45
CA ALA A 40 28.44 0.58 -6.01
C ALA A 40 28.17 1.78 -6.94
N ALA A 41 29.18 2.61 -7.24
CA ALA A 41 28.99 3.80 -8.10
C ALA A 41 28.57 3.47 -9.55
N ALA A 42 28.62 2.20 -9.97
CA ALA A 42 28.17 1.72 -11.27
C ALA A 42 26.78 1.03 -11.25
N ALA A 43 26.13 0.88 -10.08
CA ALA A 43 24.94 0.05 -9.92
C ALA A 43 23.84 0.71 -9.06
N GLY A 44 23.36 1.88 -9.46
CA GLY A 44 22.17 2.53 -8.87
C GLY A 44 22.29 2.89 -7.37
N PRO A 45 21.27 3.54 -6.78
CA PRO A 45 21.26 3.88 -5.36
C PRO A 45 21.06 2.64 -4.47
N ASP A 46 21.69 2.64 -3.29
CA ASP A 46 21.68 1.50 -2.36
C ASP A 46 20.26 1.23 -1.80
N PRO A 47 19.66 0.05 -2.08
CA PRO A 47 18.31 -0.28 -1.61
C PRO A 47 18.18 -0.30 -0.07
N ARG A 48 19.30 -0.38 0.67
CA ARG A 48 19.33 -0.31 2.14
C ARG A 48 18.99 1.08 2.70
N LEU A 49 18.93 2.11 1.85
CA LEU A 49 18.57 3.48 2.24
C LEU A 49 17.06 3.72 2.29
N LEU A 50 16.27 2.76 1.80
CA LEU A 50 14.82 2.81 1.90
C LEU A 50 14.36 2.44 3.33
N PRO A 51 13.30 3.08 3.83
CA PRO A 51 12.80 2.81 5.18
C PRO A 51 12.23 1.40 5.27
N THR A 52 12.77 0.62 6.21
CA THR A 52 12.34 -0.76 6.55
C THR A 52 11.64 -0.83 7.92
N ALA A 53 11.47 0.32 8.56
CA ALA A 53 10.63 0.57 9.73
C ALA A 53 10.15 2.03 9.66
N PRO A 54 9.20 2.46 10.51
CA PRO A 54 8.82 3.86 10.57
C PRO A 54 10.00 4.78 10.92
N MET A 55 10.26 5.78 10.08
CA MET A 55 11.42 6.66 10.18
C MET A 55 11.04 8.13 9.97
N ALA A 56 11.83 9.03 10.54
CA ALA A 56 11.69 10.47 10.37
C ALA A 56 12.95 11.04 9.70
N TYR A 57 12.76 12.01 8.80
CA TYR A 57 13.83 12.65 8.03
C TYR A 57 13.68 14.17 8.05
N ALA A 58 14.75 14.90 8.31
CA ALA A 58 14.80 16.34 8.07
C ALA A 58 15.02 16.61 6.58
N VAL A 59 14.16 17.42 5.98
CA VAL A 59 14.28 17.87 4.59
C VAL A 59 15.14 19.13 4.56
N VAL A 60 16.33 19.01 3.99
CA VAL A 60 17.35 20.06 3.96
C VAL A 60 17.43 20.65 2.55
N THR A 61 16.99 21.89 2.41
CA THR A 61 17.12 22.70 1.19
C THR A 61 18.31 23.64 1.23
N ASP A 62 18.71 24.08 2.43
CA ASP A 62 19.85 24.95 2.69
C ASP A 62 20.89 24.19 3.54
N PRO A 63 22.05 23.78 2.96
CA PRO A 63 23.12 23.13 3.70
C PRO A 63 23.64 23.96 4.89
N GLY A 64 23.52 25.29 4.84
CA GLY A 64 23.95 26.17 5.91
C GLY A 64 23.05 26.12 7.16
N ALA A 65 21.87 25.51 7.07
CA ALA A 65 21.02 25.27 8.23
C ALA A 65 21.41 24.00 9.03
N VAL A 66 22.29 23.16 8.46
CA VAL A 66 22.69 21.89 9.07
C VAL A 66 23.78 22.13 10.11
N ASP A 67 23.38 22.15 11.37
CA ASP A 67 24.30 22.23 12.50
C ASP A 67 23.68 21.56 13.73
N THR A 68 24.51 21.22 14.72
CA THR A 68 24.01 20.66 15.98
C THR A 68 23.22 21.74 16.74
N PRO A 69 21.99 21.44 17.20
CA PRO A 69 21.25 22.36 18.07
C PRO A 69 22.13 22.72 19.28
N ASP A 70 22.35 24.02 19.50
CA ASP A 70 23.12 24.60 20.61
C ASP A 70 24.65 24.61 20.50
N VAL A 71 25.26 24.02 19.46
CA VAL A 71 26.72 24.05 19.27
C VAL A 71 27.03 24.61 17.87
N PRO A 72 27.38 25.90 17.75
CA PRO A 72 27.76 26.47 16.47
C PRO A 72 29.09 25.86 16.01
N SER A 73 29.08 25.14 14.90
CA SER A 73 30.29 24.66 14.26
C SER A 73 30.78 25.67 13.21
N TYR A 74 32.09 25.94 13.19
CA TYR A 74 32.68 26.72 12.09
C TYR A 74 32.66 25.85 10.83
N GLN A 75 31.77 26.19 9.89
CA GLN A 75 31.66 25.50 8.61
C GLN A 75 32.30 26.36 7.50
N PRO A 76 33.24 25.81 6.69
CA PRO A 76 33.72 26.52 5.51
C PRO A 76 32.54 26.76 4.55
N TYR A 77 32.49 27.94 3.93
CA TYR A 77 31.36 28.44 3.15
C TYR A 77 30.82 27.41 2.13
N VAL A 78 29.70 26.76 2.46
CA VAL A 78 28.93 25.96 1.51
C VAL A 78 27.77 26.82 1.03
N TYR A 79 27.92 27.39 -0.17
CA TYR A 79 26.87 28.11 -0.86
C TYR A 79 26.12 27.18 -1.81
N GLY A 80 24.79 27.26 -1.84
CA GLY A 80 23.96 26.57 -2.83
C GLY A 80 22.68 26.02 -2.22
N ARG A 81 21.57 26.10 -2.97
CA ARG A 81 20.35 25.35 -2.64
C ARG A 81 20.52 23.91 -3.12
N LEU A 82 20.06 22.96 -2.31
CA LEU A 82 19.97 21.57 -2.72
C LEU A 82 18.68 21.38 -3.51
N ASP A 83 18.82 20.95 -4.76
CA ASP A 83 17.71 20.61 -5.65
C ASP A 83 18.05 19.30 -6.38
N PRO A 84 17.45 18.15 -6.02
CA PRO A 84 16.44 17.97 -4.97
C PRO A 84 16.98 18.14 -3.53
N PRO A 85 16.13 18.36 -2.52
CA PRO A 85 16.56 18.49 -1.13
C PRO A 85 17.17 17.20 -0.58
N ALA A 86 18.19 17.34 0.27
CA ALA A 86 18.76 16.20 0.99
C ALA A 86 17.88 15.81 2.19
N MET A 87 17.90 14.54 2.58
CA MET A 87 17.11 14.00 3.68
C MET A 87 18.01 13.40 4.75
N ILE A 88 18.11 14.05 5.91
CA ILE A 88 18.92 13.55 7.03
C ILE A 88 18.02 12.67 7.93
N PRO A 89 18.31 11.37 8.09
CA PRO A 89 17.56 10.52 9.02
C PRO A 89 17.70 11.01 10.46
N LEU A 90 16.59 11.10 11.18
CA LEU A 90 16.56 11.57 12.56
C LEU A 90 16.86 10.44 13.55
N GLN A 91 17.54 10.79 14.64
CA GLN A 91 17.78 9.88 15.75
C GLN A 91 16.47 9.61 16.50
N MET A 92 16.20 8.33 16.76
CA MET A 92 15.01 7.88 17.51
C MET A 92 15.37 7.68 18.98
N LYS A 93 14.56 8.22 19.90
CA LYS A 93 14.75 8.13 21.34
C LYS A 93 14.00 6.96 21.96
N GLU A 94 12.77 6.70 21.50
CA GLU A 94 11.86 5.71 22.07
C GLU A 94 11.01 5.08 20.95
N VAL A 95 10.67 3.80 21.10
CA VAL A 95 9.73 3.09 20.23
C VAL A 95 8.87 2.09 21.02
N ASP A 96 7.57 2.10 20.77
CA ASP A 96 6.57 1.18 21.32
C ASP A 96 5.72 0.62 20.17
N LEU A 97 5.83 -0.69 19.95
CA LEU A 97 5.08 -1.42 18.94
C LEU A 97 3.99 -2.24 19.63
N ALA A 98 2.72 -1.94 19.37
CA ALA A 98 1.59 -2.72 19.84
C ALA A 98 0.87 -3.38 18.66
N ILE A 99 0.61 -4.68 18.76
CA ILE A 99 0.02 -5.48 17.70
C ILE A 99 -1.15 -6.24 18.29
N ASP A 100 -2.34 -6.01 17.76
CA ASP A 100 -3.56 -6.70 18.18
C ASP A 100 -4.05 -7.56 17.00
N CYS A 101 -3.85 -8.86 17.09
CA CYS A 101 -4.31 -9.85 16.11
C CYS A 101 -5.71 -10.33 16.49
N ALA A 102 -6.66 -10.22 15.56
CA ALA A 102 -8.00 -10.75 15.70
C ALA A 102 -8.51 -11.30 14.37
N LEU A 103 -9.11 -12.51 14.40
CA LEU A 103 -9.55 -13.24 13.21
C LEU A 103 -8.41 -13.39 12.19
N ASP A 104 -8.53 -12.76 11.01
CA ASP A 104 -7.53 -12.74 9.94
C ASP A 104 -6.86 -11.36 9.76
N ALA A 105 -6.95 -10.47 10.74
CA ALA A 105 -6.34 -9.14 10.70
C ALA A 105 -5.41 -8.87 11.90
N ALA A 106 -4.40 -8.04 11.67
CA ALA A 106 -3.54 -7.45 12.68
C ALA A 106 -3.69 -5.93 12.65
N HIS A 107 -4.08 -5.33 13.78
CA HIS A 107 -4.04 -3.89 13.97
C HIS A 107 -2.72 -3.52 14.64
N VAL A 108 -1.92 -2.74 13.93
CA VAL A 108 -0.59 -2.34 14.40
C VAL A 108 -0.63 -0.87 14.81
N THR A 109 -0.15 -0.59 16.00
CA THR A 109 0.07 0.76 16.52
C THR A 109 1.55 0.93 16.84
N LEU A 110 2.22 1.83 16.13
CA LEU A 110 3.60 2.19 16.43
C LEU A 110 3.66 3.60 16.99
N ARG A 111 4.26 3.75 18.18
CA ARG A 111 4.55 5.03 18.81
C ARG A 111 6.04 5.25 18.83
N ALA A 112 6.49 6.41 18.39
CA ALA A 112 7.90 6.72 18.36
C ALA A 112 8.17 8.19 18.68
N ARG A 113 9.36 8.44 19.22
CA ARG A 113 9.87 9.78 19.51
C ARG A 113 11.17 10.00 18.76
N TRP A 114 11.23 11.01 17.90
CA TRP A 114 12.45 11.44 17.20
C TRP A 114 12.93 12.79 17.69
N TRP A 115 14.20 13.07 17.43
CA TRP A 115 14.83 14.35 17.74
C TRP A 115 15.44 15.00 16.49
N LEU A 116 15.04 16.24 16.22
CA LEU A 116 15.58 17.06 15.13
C LEU A 116 16.96 17.60 15.50
N HIS A 117 17.95 16.71 15.51
CA HIS A 117 19.31 16.93 16.01
C HIS A 117 20.27 17.57 14.99
N CYS A 118 19.80 17.86 13.78
CA CYS A 118 20.65 18.23 12.64
C CYS A 118 20.33 19.62 12.07
N ILE A 119 19.51 20.42 12.75
CA ILE A 119 19.11 21.77 12.33
C ILE A 119 19.33 22.73 13.50
N THR A 120 19.91 23.89 13.23
CA THR A 120 20.12 24.96 14.23
C THR A 120 18.77 25.43 14.81
N ARG A 121 18.71 25.71 16.12
CA ARG A 121 17.46 26.16 16.78
C ARG A 121 16.81 27.42 16.19
N SER A 122 17.60 28.28 15.55
CA SER A 122 17.10 29.51 14.90
C SER A 122 16.57 29.27 13.49
N ARG A 123 16.52 28.02 13.03
CA ARG A 123 16.09 27.61 11.70
C ARG A 123 14.99 26.56 11.82
N GLU A 124 14.24 26.45 10.75
CA GLU A 124 13.14 25.50 10.60
C GLU A 124 13.36 24.67 9.34
N CYS A 125 12.87 23.43 9.36
CA CYS A 125 12.83 22.59 8.17
C CYS A 125 11.55 21.77 8.13
N ASP A 126 11.25 21.18 6.98
CA ASP A 126 10.19 20.19 6.90
C ASP A 126 10.70 18.85 7.44
N VAL A 127 9.81 18.09 8.07
CA VAL A 127 10.08 16.74 8.56
C VAL A 127 9.19 15.76 7.83
N ARG A 128 9.81 14.77 7.18
CA ARG A 128 9.12 13.67 6.49
C ARG A 128 9.11 12.43 7.36
N LEU A 129 7.92 11.93 7.66
CA LEU A 129 7.67 10.70 8.38
C LEU A 129 7.27 9.63 7.37
N VAL A 130 8.00 8.51 7.31
CA VAL A 130 7.74 7.42 6.36
C VAL A 130 7.46 6.15 7.13
N VAL A 131 6.36 5.47 6.78
CA VAL A 131 5.80 4.31 7.49
C VAL A 131 5.63 3.16 6.50
N PRO A 132 6.51 2.15 6.54
CA PRO A 132 6.27 0.87 5.87
C PRO A 132 5.21 0.06 6.61
N MET A 133 4.14 -0.34 5.92
CA MET A 133 2.95 -1.00 6.49
C MET A 133 2.89 -2.51 6.22
N GLY A 134 3.89 -3.08 5.56
CA GLY A 134 3.94 -4.49 5.20
C GLY A 134 3.01 -4.88 4.05
N GLU A 135 3.00 -6.18 3.73
CA GLU A 135 2.18 -6.73 2.65
C GLU A 135 0.68 -6.62 3.01
N GLN A 136 -0.14 -6.06 2.11
CA GLN A 136 -1.57 -5.81 2.34
C GLN A 136 -1.85 -4.92 3.57
N GLY A 137 -0.94 -4.01 3.90
CA GLY A 137 -1.13 -2.98 4.91
C GLY A 137 -2.04 -1.84 4.43
N SER A 138 -2.87 -1.29 5.31
CA SER A 138 -3.73 -0.12 5.04
C SER A 138 -3.70 0.85 6.22
N ILE A 139 -3.39 2.12 5.95
CA ILE A 139 -3.30 3.15 6.99
C ILE A 139 -4.68 3.42 7.59
N LEU A 140 -4.75 3.45 8.92
CA LEU A 140 -5.95 3.80 9.69
C LEU A 140 -5.85 5.21 10.27
N GLY A 141 -4.64 5.70 10.51
CA GLY A 141 -4.39 7.09 10.86
C GLY A 141 -3.02 7.36 11.44
N ALA A 142 -2.69 8.63 11.56
CA ALA A 142 -1.48 9.15 12.16
C ALA A 142 -1.78 10.34 13.07
N GLU A 143 -1.15 10.36 14.24
CA GLU A 143 -1.16 11.48 15.19
C GLU A 143 0.29 11.93 15.41
N VAL A 144 0.58 13.21 15.20
CA VAL A 144 1.92 13.78 15.38
C VAL A 144 1.83 14.99 16.29
N THR A 145 2.70 15.09 17.28
CA THR A 145 2.78 16.24 18.19
C THR A 145 4.20 16.78 18.23
N ILE A 146 4.33 18.09 18.01
CA ILE A 146 5.60 18.82 18.00
C ILE A 146 5.40 20.11 18.78
N GLY A 147 6.01 20.21 19.96
CA GLY A 147 5.82 21.35 20.86
C GLY A 147 4.34 21.55 21.19
N ARG A 148 3.75 22.66 20.70
CA ARG A 148 2.33 22.99 20.89
C ARG A 148 1.45 22.61 19.70
N ARG A 149 2.01 22.15 18.59
CA ARG A 149 1.23 21.77 17.41
C ARG A 149 0.91 20.28 17.47
N SER A 150 -0.34 19.94 17.18
CA SER A 150 -0.82 18.57 17.07
C SER A 150 -1.50 18.38 15.73
N TYR A 151 -1.07 17.34 15.02
CA TYR A 151 -1.57 16.94 13.71
C TYR A 151 -2.27 15.60 13.85
N ASN A 152 -3.47 15.47 13.30
CA ASN A 152 -4.22 14.22 13.31
C ASN A 152 -4.86 13.98 11.95
N THR A 153 -4.72 12.77 11.41
CA THR A 153 -5.42 12.37 10.18
C THR A 153 -6.90 12.14 10.44
N GLN A 154 -7.76 12.62 9.55
CA GLN A 154 -9.19 12.39 9.58
C GLN A 154 -9.69 12.02 8.21
N VAL A 155 -10.67 11.12 8.14
CA VAL A 155 -11.37 10.79 6.90
C VAL A 155 -12.61 11.67 6.81
N ILE A 156 -12.77 12.34 5.67
CA ILE A 156 -13.90 13.24 5.38
C ILE A 156 -14.53 12.87 4.05
N GLU A 157 -15.80 13.23 3.85
CA GLU A 157 -16.49 13.05 2.57
C GLU A 157 -15.85 13.91 1.48
N VAL A 158 -15.85 13.41 0.24
CA VAL A 158 -15.46 14.20 -0.92
C VAL A 158 -16.65 15.09 -1.31
N GLU A 159 -16.56 16.39 -1.06
CA GLU A 159 -17.52 17.36 -1.61
C GLU A 159 -17.36 17.42 -3.15
N ASP A 160 -18.48 17.56 -3.87
CA ASP A 160 -18.58 17.46 -5.34
C ASP A 160 -17.42 18.10 -6.09
N ARG A 161 -16.95 17.39 -7.13
CA ARG A 161 -15.78 17.61 -8.02
C ARG A 161 -15.42 19.07 -8.34
N THR A 162 -15.04 19.88 -7.35
CA THR A 162 -14.19 21.03 -7.62
C THR A 162 -12.86 20.45 -8.02
N VAL A 163 -12.58 20.51 -9.32
CA VAL A 163 -11.27 20.27 -9.90
C VAL A 163 -10.31 21.21 -9.18
N GLU A 164 -9.68 20.73 -8.10
CA GLU A 164 -8.58 21.40 -7.46
C GLU A 164 -7.42 21.33 -8.47
N ASN A 165 -7.35 22.35 -9.32
CA ASN A 165 -6.18 22.60 -10.12
C ASN A 165 -4.97 22.72 -9.17
N HIS A 166 -3.97 21.88 -9.45
CA HIS A 166 -2.57 21.93 -9.00
C HIS A 166 -2.16 21.07 -7.79
N VAL A 167 -1.47 19.98 -8.14
CA VAL A 167 -0.13 19.59 -7.69
C VAL A 167 0.45 20.52 -6.61
N ASN A 168 0.36 20.10 -5.36
CA ASN A 168 1.41 20.30 -4.36
C ASN A 168 1.44 19.06 -3.45
N ILE A 169 2.19 18.05 -3.92
CA ILE A 169 2.44 16.73 -3.29
C ILE A 169 3.27 16.87 -1.99
N GLU A 170 3.49 18.09 -1.50
CA GLU A 170 4.42 18.35 -0.40
C GLU A 170 3.92 17.83 0.96
N SER A 171 2.61 17.54 1.11
CA SER A 171 1.99 17.31 2.42
C SER A 171 1.98 15.85 2.91
N GLY A 172 1.84 14.86 2.02
CA GLY A 172 1.80 13.43 2.39
C GLY A 172 0.84 12.57 1.55
N GLY A 173 0.92 11.25 1.72
CA GLY A 173 0.21 10.26 0.90
C GLY A 173 0.87 8.89 0.88
N LEU A 174 0.52 8.02 -0.08
CA LEU A 174 1.29 6.81 -0.36
C LEU A 174 2.41 7.10 -1.36
N LEU A 175 3.66 6.87 -0.95
CA LEU A 175 4.82 6.87 -1.87
C LEU A 175 4.86 5.61 -2.73
N LYS A 176 4.40 4.50 -2.14
CA LYS A 176 4.16 3.19 -2.73
C LYS A 176 2.99 2.57 -1.94
N PRO A 177 2.32 1.54 -2.47
CA PRO A 177 1.16 0.95 -1.78
C PRO A 177 1.42 0.52 -0.32
N GLN A 178 2.67 0.19 0.01
CA GLN A 178 3.09 -0.23 1.35
C GLN A 178 3.86 0.86 2.12
N LEU A 179 4.06 2.06 1.56
CA LEU A 179 4.85 3.14 2.15
C LEU A 179 4.00 4.41 2.27
N PHE A 180 3.53 4.67 3.48
CA PHE A 180 2.84 5.91 3.82
C PHE A 180 3.83 7.02 4.19
N LEU A 181 3.61 8.22 3.68
CA LEU A 181 4.42 9.41 3.90
C LEU A 181 3.55 10.51 4.50
N LEU A 182 4.10 11.21 5.49
CA LEU A 182 3.51 12.42 6.05
C LEU A 182 4.60 13.49 6.19
N THR A 183 4.38 14.68 5.66
CA THR A 183 5.29 15.81 5.83
C THR A 183 4.70 16.79 6.83
N ILE A 184 5.50 17.16 7.84
CA ILE A 184 5.17 18.24 8.77
C ILE A 184 6.09 19.41 8.47
N SER A 185 5.51 20.54 8.07
CA SER A 185 6.29 21.71 7.68
C SER A 185 6.72 22.56 8.86
N GLN A 186 7.79 23.35 8.66
CA GLN A 186 8.22 24.40 9.60
C GLN A 186 8.51 23.88 11.01
N VAL A 187 9.29 22.80 11.14
CA VAL A 187 9.71 22.23 12.42
C VAL A 187 11.01 22.89 12.88
N GLU A 188 10.99 23.49 14.07
CA GLU A 188 12.15 24.16 14.69
C GLU A 188 13.27 23.17 15.03
N GLY A 189 14.52 23.57 14.75
CA GLY A 189 15.71 22.81 15.11
C GLY A 189 15.76 22.44 16.59
N GLY A 190 16.13 21.19 16.89
CA GLY A 190 16.19 20.67 18.25
C GLY A 190 14.86 20.17 18.84
N ALA A 191 13.74 20.28 18.11
CA ALA A 191 12.44 19.81 18.57
C ALA A 191 12.36 18.28 18.75
N ASP A 192 11.54 17.85 19.71
CA ASP A 192 11.09 16.46 19.84
C ASP A 192 9.80 16.24 19.03
N ILE A 193 9.76 15.18 18.24
CA ILE A 193 8.64 14.79 17.41
C ILE A 193 8.06 13.50 17.98
N TYR A 194 6.82 13.56 18.46
CA TYR A 194 6.09 12.40 18.95
C TYR A 194 5.09 11.98 17.88
N ALA A 195 5.16 10.75 17.39
CA ALA A 195 4.19 10.24 16.44
C ALA A 195 3.57 8.92 16.88
N THR A 196 2.31 8.73 16.56
CA THR A 196 1.58 7.47 16.65
C THR A 196 1.01 7.14 15.29
N PHE A 197 1.40 6.01 14.72
CA PHE A 197 0.86 5.49 13.45
C PHE A 197 0.03 4.26 13.72
N ARG A 198 -1.10 4.14 13.02
CA ARG A 198 -2.00 3.01 13.11
C ARG A 198 -2.31 2.49 11.72
N TRP A 199 -2.11 1.20 11.49
CA TRP A 199 -2.48 0.54 10.24
C TRP A 199 -3.04 -0.86 10.52
N SER A 200 -3.87 -1.36 9.60
CA SER A 200 -4.30 -2.75 9.59
C SER A 200 -3.48 -3.54 8.58
N GLN A 201 -3.18 -4.80 8.86
CA GLN A 201 -2.51 -5.71 7.95
C GLN A 201 -3.20 -7.08 7.98
N LYS A 202 -3.33 -7.72 6.83
CA LYS A 202 -3.92 -9.07 6.76
C LYS A 202 -2.96 -10.11 7.33
N LEU A 203 -3.46 -11.03 8.16
CA LEU A 203 -2.72 -12.20 8.60
C LEU A 203 -2.62 -13.21 7.45
N LEU A 204 -1.42 -13.72 7.21
CA LEU A 204 -1.22 -14.82 6.27
C LEU A 204 -1.64 -16.12 6.95
N TYR A 205 -2.39 -16.95 6.24
CA TYR A 205 -2.79 -18.28 6.70
C TYR A 205 -2.24 -19.34 5.74
N ASP A 206 -1.63 -20.37 6.30
CA ASP A 206 -1.14 -21.53 5.56
C ASP A 206 -1.26 -22.78 6.43
N ASN A 207 -2.10 -23.74 6.01
CA ASN A 207 -2.25 -25.07 6.64
C ASN A 207 -2.36 -25.05 8.18
N GLY A 208 -3.23 -24.18 8.74
CA GLY A 208 -3.48 -24.10 10.19
C GLY A 208 -2.56 -23.13 10.93
N ARG A 209 -1.61 -22.49 10.24
CA ARG A 209 -0.69 -21.49 10.80
C ARG A 209 -1.06 -20.09 10.32
N PHE A 210 -1.28 -19.19 11.28
CA PHE A 210 -1.34 -17.75 11.04
C PHE A 210 0.05 -17.14 11.22
N SER A 211 0.38 -16.16 10.38
CA SER A 211 1.63 -15.41 10.49
C SER A 211 1.47 -13.95 10.08
N VAL A 212 2.24 -13.08 10.72
CA VAL A 212 2.37 -11.67 10.36
C VAL A 212 3.85 -11.28 10.34
N ASP A 213 4.22 -10.47 9.36
CA ASP A 213 5.55 -9.86 9.19
C ASP A 213 5.36 -8.34 9.16
N ILE A 214 5.88 -7.66 10.18
CA ILE A 214 5.74 -6.22 10.38
C ILE A 214 7.11 -5.56 10.20
N PRO A 215 7.24 -4.61 9.26
CA PRO A 215 8.46 -3.83 9.07
C PRO A 215 8.90 -3.15 10.37
N PHE A 216 10.01 -3.61 10.94
CA PHE A 216 10.51 -3.16 12.25
C PHE A 216 12.04 -3.14 12.33
N ARG A 217 12.70 -3.22 11.18
CA ARG A 217 14.15 -3.15 11.05
C ARG A 217 14.63 -1.69 10.96
N PHE A 218 15.40 -1.25 11.95
CA PHE A 218 15.97 0.09 11.98
C PHE A 218 17.42 0.09 11.49
N PRO A 219 17.79 1.00 10.56
CA PRO A 219 19.18 1.13 10.14
C PRO A 219 20.05 1.75 11.24
N TYR A 220 21.36 1.44 11.19
CA TYR A 220 22.30 1.79 12.26
C TYR A 220 22.34 3.31 12.57
N PHE A 221 22.17 4.16 11.56
CA PHE A 221 22.25 5.62 11.67
C PHE A 221 21.04 6.28 12.39
N VAL A 222 19.97 5.53 12.68
CA VAL A 222 18.84 5.99 13.51
C VAL A 222 19.16 5.88 15.00
N ASN A 223 20.20 5.11 15.36
CA ASN A 223 20.58 4.93 16.76
C ASN A 223 21.15 6.25 17.34
N PRO A 224 20.58 6.77 18.43
CA PRO A 224 21.20 7.85 19.18
C PRO A 224 22.52 7.37 19.81
N LEU A 225 23.39 8.33 20.09
CA LEU A 225 24.72 8.05 20.64
C LEU A 225 24.64 7.25 21.95
N PRO A 226 25.45 6.19 22.13
CA PRO A 226 25.33 5.23 23.25
C PRO A 226 25.41 5.82 24.66
N LYS A 227 25.93 7.05 24.82
CA LYS A 227 26.20 7.67 26.13
C LYS A 227 25.23 8.80 26.52
N VAL A 228 24.30 9.18 25.64
CA VAL A 228 23.45 10.37 25.84
C VAL A 228 22.00 10.01 26.16
N PHE A 229 21.49 8.90 25.62
CA PHE A 229 20.07 8.53 25.76
C PHE A 229 19.91 7.06 26.15
N MET A 230 19.02 6.79 27.10
CA MET A 230 18.55 5.42 27.37
C MET A 230 17.53 5.04 26.30
N LYS A 231 17.81 3.97 25.54
CA LYS A 231 16.92 3.46 24.49
C LYS A 231 16.00 2.40 25.05
N ARG A 232 14.71 2.71 25.14
CA ARG A 232 13.68 1.76 25.57
C ARG A 232 12.93 1.25 24.35
N GLU A 233 13.02 -0.06 24.11
CA GLU A 233 12.22 -0.76 23.11
C GLU A 233 11.13 -1.54 23.82
N LYS A 234 9.88 -1.33 23.38
CA LYS A 234 8.71 -2.01 23.92
C LYS A 234 7.90 -2.63 22.78
N ILE A 235 7.55 -3.89 22.94
CA ILE A 235 6.72 -4.64 22.00
C ILE A 235 5.60 -5.32 22.78
N GLN A 236 4.37 -5.08 22.38
CA GLN A 236 3.16 -5.69 22.94
C GLN A 236 2.44 -6.43 21.83
N LEU A 237 2.05 -7.67 22.11
CA LEU A 237 1.29 -8.48 21.17
C LEU A 237 0.10 -9.09 21.88
N THR A 238 -1.09 -8.85 21.35
CA THR A 238 -2.32 -9.51 21.74
C THR A 238 -2.78 -10.41 20.60
N VAL A 239 -3.10 -11.66 20.90
CA VAL A 239 -3.70 -12.58 19.94
C VAL A 239 -5.05 -12.99 20.46
N ASN A 240 -6.10 -12.74 19.68
CA ASN A 240 -7.46 -13.18 19.97
C ASN A 240 -7.97 -14.00 18.78
N SER A 241 -7.96 -15.33 18.91
CA SER A 241 -8.45 -16.21 17.83
C SER A 241 -9.94 -16.06 17.59
N GLY A 242 -10.71 -15.65 18.60
CA GLY A 242 -12.17 -15.53 18.52
C GLY A 242 -12.93 -16.85 18.55
N PHE A 243 -12.29 -17.97 18.85
CA PHE A 243 -12.97 -19.25 19.02
C PHE A 243 -12.15 -20.22 19.87
N SER A 244 -12.89 -21.09 20.57
CA SER A 244 -12.44 -21.93 21.68
C SER A 244 -11.54 -23.09 21.24
N LYS A 245 -10.27 -22.82 20.94
CA LYS A 245 -9.23 -23.86 20.74
C LYS A 245 -7.88 -23.38 21.25
N GLU A 246 -7.04 -24.35 21.61
CA GLU A 246 -5.67 -24.08 22.04
C GLU A 246 -4.89 -23.35 20.94
N VAL A 247 -4.44 -22.14 21.26
CA VAL A 247 -3.50 -21.38 20.44
C VAL A 247 -2.08 -21.76 20.84
N LEU A 248 -1.34 -22.32 19.89
CA LEU A 248 0.06 -22.72 20.07
C LEU A 248 0.97 -21.72 19.36
N LEU A 249 1.92 -21.18 20.11
CA LEU A 249 2.96 -20.31 19.58
C LEU A 249 3.96 -21.15 18.76
N GLN A 250 4.24 -20.73 17.52
CA GLN A 250 5.20 -21.42 16.66
C GLN A 250 6.51 -20.66 16.49
N GLY A 251 6.47 -19.33 16.43
CA GLY A 251 7.68 -18.55 16.23
C GLY A 251 7.50 -17.07 16.54
N THR A 252 8.58 -16.48 17.05
CA THR A 252 8.68 -15.04 17.35
C THR A 252 10.06 -14.55 16.97
N SER A 253 10.18 -13.42 16.28
CA SER A 253 11.51 -12.84 16.01
C SER A 253 12.14 -12.13 17.22
N HIS A 254 11.33 -11.77 18.22
CA HIS A 254 11.73 -11.05 19.42
C HIS A 254 11.41 -11.86 20.69
N PRO A 255 12.18 -11.71 21.80
CA PRO A 255 11.99 -12.49 23.02
C PRO A 255 10.80 -11.97 23.83
N LEU A 256 9.60 -12.34 23.40
CA LEU A 256 8.31 -12.03 23.99
C LEU A 256 8.05 -12.89 25.25
N LYS A 257 7.58 -12.26 26.34
CA LYS A 257 7.15 -12.96 27.56
C LYS A 257 5.62 -12.96 27.64
N GLU A 258 5.00 -14.13 27.85
CA GLU A 258 3.57 -14.24 28.09
C GLU A 258 3.21 -13.51 29.40
N LYS A 259 2.24 -12.60 29.32
CA LYS A 259 1.75 -11.79 30.45
C LYS A 259 0.43 -12.30 31.00
N GLY A 260 -0.36 -12.96 30.16
CA GLY A 260 -1.63 -13.53 30.56
C GLY A 260 -2.28 -14.33 29.44
N ARG A 261 -3.10 -15.28 29.87
CA ARG A 261 -3.97 -16.10 29.04
C ARG A 261 -5.36 -16.03 29.64
N GLN A 262 -6.32 -15.54 28.88
CA GLN A 262 -7.73 -15.49 29.25
C GLN A 262 -8.54 -16.12 28.12
N GLY A 263 -8.87 -17.40 28.26
CA GLY A 263 -9.52 -18.17 27.20
C GLY A 263 -8.73 -18.10 25.89
N ASP A 264 -9.35 -17.50 24.87
CA ASP A 264 -8.85 -17.37 23.49
C ASP A 264 -7.91 -16.17 23.27
N LYS A 265 -7.68 -15.39 24.34
CA LYS A 265 -6.81 -14.21 24.33
C LYS A 265 -5.48 -14.50 25.00
N LEU A 266 -4.41 -14.31 24.22
CA LEU A 266 -3.03 -14.36 24.68
C LEU A 266 -2.43 -12.96 24.62
N SER A 267 -1.71 -12.58 25.66
CA SER A 267 -0.99 -11.31 25.71
C SER A 267 0.48 -11.54 25.99
N PHE A 268 1.33 -10.98 25.14
CA PHE A 268 2.78 -11.05 25.24
C PHE A 268 3.37 -9.65 25.33
N MET A 269 4.50 -9.54 26.02
CA MET A 269 5.23 -8.28 26.12
C MET A 269 6.74 -8.51 26.16
N HIS A 270 7.44 -7.67 25.43
CA HIS A 270 8.87 -7.46 25.51
C HIS A 270 9.13 -6.00 25.89
N GLU A 271 9.97 -5.78 26.89
CA GLU A 271 10.45 -4.44 27.25
C GLU A 271 11.91 -4.58 27.65
N ALA A 272 12.78 -3.86 26.94
CA ALA A 272 14.22 -3.91 27.17
C ALA A 272 14.87 -2.53 26.96
N VAL A 273 15.97 -2.30 27.68
CA VAL A 273 16.91 -1.23 27.34
C VAL A 273 17.90 -1.82 26.35
N VAL A 274 17.95 -1.27 25.14
CA VAL A 274 18.71 -1.86 24.02
C VAL A 274 19.94 -1.01 23.67
N GLU A 275 21.05 -1.66 23.31
CA GLU A 275 22.22 -0.94 22.79
C GLU A 275 22.00 -0.44 21.37
N ASN A 276 21.23 -1.15 20.55
CA ASN A 276 20.81 -0.71 19.22
C ASN A 276 19.34 -1.07 19.02
N TRP A 277 18.61 -0.26 18.26
CA TRP A 277 17.25 -0.59 17.80
C TRP A 277 17.24 -1.88 16.99
N SER A 278 16.09 -2.55 16.95
CA SER A 278 15.94 -3.84 16.29
C SER A 278 16.49 -3.85 14.85
N SER A 279 17.29 -4.87 14.55
CA SER A 279 17.90 -5.12 13.23
C SER A 279 17.15 -6.16 12.40
N LYS A 280 15.96 -6.56 12.85
CA LYS A 280 15.10 -7.56 12.21
C LYS A 280 13.66 -7.09 12.24
N ASP A 281 12.87 -7.54 11.27
CA ASP A 281 11.43 -7.29 11.28
C ASP A 281 10.74 -8.07 12.40
N PHE A 282 9.55 -7.59 12.78
CA PHE A 282 8.75 -8.28 13.77
C PHE A 282 7.93 -9.37 13.08
N ASN A 283 8.28 -10.63 13.38
CA ASN A 283 7.65 -11.79 12.79
C ASN A 283 7.02 -12.61 13.91
N PHE A 284 5.75 -12.93 13.73
CA PHE A 284 4.99 -13.71 14.70
C PHE A 284 4.17 -14.77 13.98
N SER A 285 4.20 -16.00 14.48
CA SER A 285 3.38 -17.09 13.96
C SER A 285 2.78 -17.93 15.08
N TYR A 286 1.52 -18.29 14.89
CA TYR A 286 0.75 -19.13 15.80
C TYR A 286 -0.13 -20.09 15.02
N SER A 287 -0.42 -21.24 15.59
CA SER A 287 -1.40 -22.18 15.05
C SER A 287 -2.60 -22.28 15.97
N VAL A 288 -3.77 -22.39 15.38
CA VAL A 288 -4.97 -22.83 16.07
C VAL A 288 -5.07 -24.32 15.85
N TYR A 289 -4.93 -25.13 16.90
CA TYR A 289 -5.00 -26.58 16.74
C TYR A 289 -6.44 -27.02 16.49
N SER A 290 -6.71 -27.47 15.27
CA SER A 290 -7.96 -28.14 14.93
C SER A 290 -7.72 -29.23 13.89
N ALA A 291 -7.90 -30.49 14.29
CA ALA A 291 -7.91 -31.61 13.34
C ALA A 291 -9.01 -31.44 12.29
N ASP A 292 -10.17 -30.90 12.69
CA ASP A 292 -11.35 -30.78 11.86
C ASP A 292 -11.68 -29.35 11.38
N LEU A 293 -12.55 -29.28 10.39
CA LEU A 293 -13.18 -28.05 9.93
C LEU A 293 -13.96 -27.48 11.11
N SER A 294 -13.68 -26.24 11.47
CA SER A 294 -14.29 -25.63 12.65
C SER A 294 -14.40 -24.13 12.50
N GLY A 295 -15.23 -23.52 13.32
CA GLY A 295 -15.39 -22.08 13.29
C GLY A 295 -16.30 -21.62 14.42
N ALA A 296 -16.66 -20.36 14.35
CA ALA A 296 -17.64 -19.77 15.23
C ALA A 296 -18.44 -18.71 14.48
N VAL A 297 -19.60 -18.38 15.04
CA VAL A 297 -20.29 -17.15 14.67
C VAL A 297 -20.05 -16.14 15.78
N LEU A 298 -19.51 -14.99 15.41
CA LEU A 298 -19.25 -13.88 16.31
C LEU A 298 -20.32 -12.82 16.09
N VAL A 299 -20.90 -12.34 17.17
CA VAL A 299 -21.92 -11.28 17.13
C VAL A 299 -21.49 -10.10 18.00
N GLN A 300 -21.64 -8.90 17.44
CA GLN A 300 -21.33 -7.64 18.08
C GLN A 300 -22.56 -6.72 18.06
N PRO A 301 -23.05 -6.30 19.24
CA PRO A 301 -24.15 -5.34 19.30
C PRO A 301 -23.77 -3.98 18.70
N ALA A 302 -24.74 -3.31 18.08
CA ALA A 302 -24.60 -1.93 17.67
C ALA A 302 -24.43 -1.01 18.90
N THR A 303 -23.63 0.04 18.74
CA THR A 303 -23.41 1.08 19.73
C THR A 303 -24.11 2.38 19.30
N LEU A 304 -24.44 3.25 20.26
CA LEU A 304 -25.05 4.56 19.99
C LEU A 304 -24.20 5.50 19.10
N ARG A 305 -22.96 5.13 18.80
CA ARG A 305 -22.05 5.89 17.93
C ARG A 305 -22.04 5.37 16.50
N ASP A 306 -22.62 4.20 16.26
CA ASP A 306 -22.68 3.60 14.94
C ASP A 306 -23.73 4.29 14.09
N TYR A 307 -23.45 4.41 12.78
CA TYR A 307 -24.39 5.03 11.85
C TYR A 307 -25.62 4.15 11.55
N ASP A 308 -25.56 2.88 11.94
CA ASP A 308 -26.51 1.81 11.69
C ASP A 308 -26.79 1.15 13.04
N ASP A 309 -28.06 1.00 13.39
CA ASP A 309 -28.53 0.48 14.67
C ASP A 309 -28.67 -1.05 14.69
N ARG A 310 -28.33 -1.71 13.58
CA ARG A 310 -28.33 -3.18 13.46
C ARG A 310 -27.06 -3.79 14.01
N ASP A 311 -27.22 -4.93 14.67
CA ASP A 311 -26.11 -5.73 15.18
C ASP A 311 -25.32 -6.34 14.03
N MET A 312 -24.05 -6.62 14.28
CA MET A 312 -23.15 -7.20 13.28
C MET A 312 -22.84 -8.65 13.61
N PHE A 313 -22.73 -9.47 12.58
CA PHE A 313 -22.29 -10.86 12.71
C PHE A 313 -21.09 -11.15 11.81
N CYS A 314 -20.29 -12.14 12.20
CA CYS A 314 -19.18 -12.68 11.44
C CYS A 314 -19.17 -14.20 11.60
N ILE A 315 -19.29 -14.93 10.50
CA ILE A 315 -19.09 -16.36 10.41
C ILE A 315 -17.64 -16.58 9.98
N PHE A 316 -16.85 -17.15 10.86
CA PHE A 316 -15.44 -17.42 10.61
C PHE A 316 -15.16 -18.92 10.66
N LEU A 317 -14.71 -19.47 9.55
CA LEU A 317 -14.47 -20.89 9.34
C LEU A 317 -12.99 -21.16 9.03
N LEU A 318 -12.39 -22.05 9.81
CA LEU A 318 -11.04 -22.55 9.65
C LEU A 318 -11.04 -23.94 9.00
N PRO A 319 -10.27 -24.15 7.90
CA PRO A 319 -10.22 -25.44 7.22
C PRO A 319 -9.63 -26.58 8.08
N GLY A 320 -8.96 -26.26 9.18
CA GLY A 320 -8.24 -27.19 10.05
C GLY A 320 -6.89 -27.61 9.46
N SER A 321 -6.11 -28.37 10.24
CA SER A 321 -4.80 -28.91 9.83
C SER A 321 -4.88 -30.35 9.32
N GLY A 322 -6.09 -30.92 9.22
CA GLY A 322 -6.31 -32.27 8.71
C GLY A 322 -6.02 -32.36 7.21
N ASN A 323 -5.42 -33.48 6.78
CA ASN A 323 -5.12 -33.75 5.37
C ASN A 323 -6.42 -34.10 4.62
N ARG A 324 -7.19 -33.07 4.23
CA ARG A 324 -8.45 -33.21 3.50
C ARG A 324 -8.18 -33.33 2.00
N LYS A 325 -8.99 -34.15 1.33
CA LYS A 325 -8.94 -34.26 -0.13
C LYS A 325 -9.38 -32.93 -0.75
N VAL A 326 -8.49 -32.33 -1.53
CA VAL A 326 -8.78 -31.15 -2.36
C VAL A 326 -9.60 -31.60 -3.58
N PHE A 327 -10.52 -30.76 -4.05
CA PHE A 327 -11.25 -31.03 -5.28
C PHE A 327 -10.29 -31.22 -6.46
N ARG A 328 -10.59 -32.22 -7.30
CA ARG A 328 -10.04 -32.32 -8.66
C ARG A 328 -10.47 -31.09 -9.44
N LYS A 329 -9.61 -30.53 -10.27
CA LYS A 329 -9.85 -29.24 -10.94
C LYS A 329 -9.87 -29.37 -12.45
N ALA A 330 -10.69 -28.54 -13.07
CA ALA A 330 -10.61 -28.21 -14.49
C ALA A 330 -10.35 -26.72 -14.61
N VAL A 331 -9.14 -26.37 -15.03
CA VAL A 331 -8.61 -25.01 -14.93
C VAL A 331 -8.49 -24.36 -16.31
N VAL A 332 -8.90 -23.11 -16.44
CA VAL A 332 -8.54 -22.27 -17.59
C VAL A 332 -7.82 -21.04 -17.09
N PHE A 333 -6.55 -20.89 -17.46
CA PHE A 333 -5.80 -19.65 -17.27
C PHE A 333 -6.11 -18.71 -18.42
N ILE A 334 -6.59 -17.50 -18.11
CA ILE A 334 -6.82 -16.43 -19.07
C ILE A 334 -5.78 -15.33 -18.76
N VAL A 335 -4.85 -15.14 -19.68
CA VAL A 335 -3.69 -14.25 -19.49
C VAL A 335 -3.71 -13.13 -20.51
N ASP A 336 -3.72 -11.90 -20.00
CA ASP A 336 -3.60 -10.70 -20.80
C ASP A 336 -2.19 -10.61 -21.43
N THR A 337 -2.14 -10.42 -22.75
CA THR A 337 -0.94 -10.21 -23.54
C THR A 337 -1.02 -8.90 -24.32
N SER A 338 -1.78 -7.93 -23.83
CA SER A 338 -1.83 -6.57 -24.38
C SER A 338 -0.48 -5.86 -24.33
N GLY A 339 -0.34 -4.78 -25.10
CA GLY A 339 0.91 -4.03 -25.19
C GLY A 339 1.45 -3.49 -23.85
N SER A 340 0.59 -3.26 -22.85
CA SER A 340 1.00 -2.79 -21.51
C SER A 340 1.78 -3.84 -20.71
N MET A 341 1.60 -5.12 -21.03
CA MET A 341 2.26 -6.24 -20.37
C MET A 341 3.75 -6.38 -20.76
N GLN A 342 4.25 -5.55 -21.70
CA GLN A 342 5.59 -5.66 -22.26
C GLN A 342 6.70 -5.70 -21.19
N GLY A 343 7.61 -6.67 -21.34
CA GLY A 343 8.80 -6.84 -20.51
C GLY A 343 8.52 -7.61 -19.22
N LYS A 344 9.07 -7.11 -18.09
CA LYS A 344 9.05 -7.80 -16.80
C LYS A 344 7.67 -8.24 -16.30
N PRO A 345 6.57 -7.49 -16.51
CA PRO A 345 5.24 -7.95 -16.09
C PRO A 345 4.86 -9.28 -16.73
N LEU A 346 4.91 -9.39 -18.07
CA LEU A 346 4.58 -10.62 -18.78
C LEU A 346 5.55 -11.77 -18.46
N ASP A 347 6.86 -11.47 -18.33
CA ASP A 347 7.86 -12.48 -17.93
C ASP A 347 7.53 -13.10 -16.56
N ASN A 348 7.21 -12.25 -15.57
CA ASN A 348 6.86 -12.71 -14.23
C ASN A 348 5.54 -13.49 -14.22
N VAL A 349 4.54 -13.08 -15.03
CA VAL A 349 3.29 -13.83 -15.19
C VAL A 349 3.55 -15.19 -15.82
N LYS A 350 4.35 -15.25 -16.88
CA LYS A 350 4.73 -16.50 -17.55
C LYS A 350 5.41 -17.47 -16.60
N HIS A 351 6.37 -17.00 -15.79
CA HIS A 351 7.02 -17.83 -14.77
C HIS A 351 6.03 -18.32 -13.70
N ALA A 352 5.12 -17.44 -13.25
CA ALA A 352 4.12 -17.80 -12.27
C ALA A 352 3.11 -18.84 -12.80
N VAL A 353 2.63 -18.68 -14.04
CA VAL A 353 1.71 -19.62 -14.69
C VAL A 353 2.40 -20.97 -14.93
N SER A 354 3.64 -20.99 -15.43
CA SER A 354 4.42 -22.22 -15.60
C SER A 354 4.62 -22.97 -14.27
N THR A 355 4.89 -22.22 -13.19
CA THR A 355 5.02 -22.79 -11.85
C THR A 355 3.67 -23.32 -11.34
N ALA A 356 2.57 -22.56 -11.51
CA ALA A 356 1.22 -22.97 -11.13
C ALA A 356 0.76 -24.24 -11.87
N LEU A 357 1.09 -24.38 -13.15
CA LEU A 357 0.82 -25.60 -13.93
C LEU A 357 1.56 -26.82 -13.36
N SER A 358 2.79 -26.61 -12.87
CA SER A 358 3.60 -27.66 -12.26
C SER A 358 3.09 -28.07 -10.86
N GLU A 359 2.29 -27.22 -10.20
CA GLU A 359 1.63 -27.52 -8.92
C GLU A 359 0.30 -28.27 -9.08
N LEU A 360 -0.25 -28.38 -10.29
CA LEU A 360 -1.48 -29.14 -10.54
C LEU A 360 -1.25 -30.65 -10.38
N ALA A 361 -2.26 -31.37 -9.91
CA ALA A 361 -2.19 -32.82 -9.79
C ALA A 361 -2.39 -33.49 -11.15
N GLN A 362 -1.84 -34.70 -11.36
CA GLN A 362 -2.00 -35.48 -12.61
C GLN A 362 -3.46 -35.82 -12.94
N GLU A 363 -4.34 -35.80 -11.93
CA GLU A 363 -5.77 -35.97 -12.14
C GLU A 363 -6.41 -34.69 -12.70
N ASP A 364 -5.84 -33.51 -12.49
CA ASP A 364 -6.43 -32.25 -12.93
C ASP A 364 -6.41 -32.08 -14.46
N TYR A 365 -7.25 -31.17 -14.95
CA TYR A 365 -7.27 -30.73 -16.34
C TYR A 365 -6.94 -29.24 -16.42
N PHE A 366 -6.32 -28.82 -17.52
CA PHE A 366 -6.01 -27.42 -17.75
C PHE A 366 -6.16 -27.00 -19.22
N ASN A 367 -6.32 -25.70 -19.43
CA ASN A 367 -6.07 -25.01 -20.68
C ASN A 367 -5.52 -23.60 -20.40
N ILE A 368 -4.89 -22.99 -21.40
CA ILE A 368 -4.32 -21.65 -21.33
C ILE A 368 -4.88 -20.86 -22.51
N ILE A 369 -5.42 -19.68 -22.22
CA ILE A 369 -5.90 -18.72 -23.19
C ILE A 369 -5.09 -17.44 -22.98
N THR A 370 -4.40 -16.99 -24.02
CA THR A 370 -3.83 -15.65 -24.08
C THR A 370 -4.74 -14.74 -24.88
N PHE A 371 -4.85 -13.48 -24.47
CA PHE A 371 -5.73 -12.53 -25.15
C PHE A 371 -5.14 -11.13 -25.25
N ASN A 372 -5.41 -10.48 -26.36
CA ASN A 372 -5.24 -9.04 -26.58
C ASN A 372 -6.45 -8.52 -27.39
N ASP A 373 -6.26 -8.14 -28.65
CA ASP A 373 -7.35 -7.98 -29.64
C ASP A 373 -7.75 -9.33 -30.28
N GLU A 374 -6.86 -10.33 -30.18
CA GLU A 374 -7.04 -11.70 -30.66
C GLU A 374 -7.05 -12.67 -29.47
N LEU A 375 -7.53 -13.88 -29.71
CA LEU A 375 -7.56 -14.96 -28.74
C LEU A 375 -6.75 -16.14 -29.26
N HIS A 376 -5.81 -16.62 -28.43
CA HIS A 376 -5.07 -17.85 -28.70
C HIS A 376 -5.25 -18.83 -27.55
N SER A 377 -5.67 -20.04 -27.88
CA SER A 377 -5.84 -21.14 -26.92
C SER A 377 -4.76 -22.19 -27.13
N PHE A 378 -4.20 -22.71 -26.03
CA PHE A 378 -3.20 -23.79 -26.05
C PHE A 378 -3.76 -25.06 -26.68
N SER A 379 -4.99 -25.44 -26.31
CA SER A 379 -5.71 -26.57 -26.91
C SER A 379 -7.18 -26.21 -27.20
N SER A 380 -7.79 -26.96 -28.11
CA SER A 380 -9.23 -26.85 -28.42
C SER A 380 -10.12 -27.49 -27.35
N CYS A 381 -9.54 -28.28 -26.44
CA CYS A 381 -10.21 -28.90 -25.32
C CYS A 381 -9.32 -28.86 -24.07
N LEU A 382 -9.88 -29.25 -22.92
CA LEU A 382 -9.11 -29.36 -21.68
C LEU A 382 -8.13 -30.53 -21.77
N GLU A 383 -6.85 -30.27 -21.50
CA GLU A 383 -5.78 -31.28 -21.50
C GLU A 383 -5.58 -31.82 -20.09
N GLN A 384 -5.34 -33.14 -19.98
CA GLN A 384 -4.99 -33.73 -18.70
C GLN A 384 -3.55 -33.37 -18.32
N VAL A 385 -3.33 -33.07 -17.04
CA VAL A 385 -1.99 -32.74 -16.52
C VAL A 385 -1.07 -33.97 -16.57
N ASN A 386 0.01 -33.86 -17.35
CA ASN A 386 1.12 -34.81 -17.37
C ASN A 386 2.40 -34.11 -17.85
N GLU A 387 3.56 -34.74 -17.70
CA GLU A 387 4.85 -34.15 -18.06
C GLU A 387 4.91 -33.70 -19.52
N LYS A 388 4.29 -34.45 -20.44
CA LYS A 388 4.26 -34.14 -21.87
C LYS A 388 3.39 -32.92 -22.15
N THR A 389 2.18 -32.85 -21.58
CA THR A 389 1.27 -31.71 -21.79
C THR A 389 1.80 -30.44 -21.12
N ILE A 390 2.45 -30.53 -19.95
CA ILE A 390 3.13 -29.39 -19.32
C ILE A 390 4.28 -28.88 -20.19
N ALA A 391 5.10 -29.79 -20.74
CA ALA A 391 6.18 -29.39 -21.65
C ALA A 391 5.64 -28.72 -22.92
N SER A 392 4.63 -29.30 -23.56
CA SER A 392 3.98 -28.71 -24.74
C SER A 392 3.33 -27.35 -24.43
N ALA A 393 2.71 -27.20 -23.26
CA ALA A 393 2.16 -25.92 -22.82
C ALA A 393 3.26 -24.89 -22.58
N THR A 394 4.39 -25.29 -22.01
CA THR A 394 5.55 -24.41 -21.79
C THR A 394 6.13 -23.92 -23.12
N ASP A 395 6.29 -24.81 -24.09
CA ASP A 395 6.74 -24.45 -25.45
C ASP A 395 5.72 -23.52 -26.14
N TRP A 396 4.43 -23.79 -26.00
CA TRP A 396 3.38 -22.92 -26.52
C TRP A 396 3.40 -21.53 -25.87
N MET A 397 3.55 -21.44 -24.54
CA MET A 397 3.69 -20.16 -23.83
C MET A 397 4.93 -19.39 -24.28
N ASN A 398 6.02 -20.08 -24.63
CA ASN A 398 7.23 -19.43 -25.16
C ASN A 398 6.98 -18.72 -26.49
N SER A 399 6.01 -19.18 -27.29
CA SER A 399 5.68 -18.59 -28.59
C SER A 399 4.50 -17.62 -28.55
N ASN A 400 3.55 -17.76 -27.60
CA ASN A 400 2.29 -17.01 -27.61
C ASN A 400 2.18 -15.94 -26.52
N PHE A 401 3.08 -15.91 -25.52
CA PHE A 401 3.12 -14.82 -24.55
C PHE A 401 3.90 -13.64 -25.15
N VAL A 402 3.27 -12.96 -26.10
CA VAL A 402 3.83 -11.81 -26.81
C VAL A 402 2.98 -10.59 -26.52
N ALA A 403 3.57 -9.56 -25.91
CA ALA A 403 2.86 -8.34 -25.53
C ALA A 403 2.60 -7.44 -26.76
N GLU A 404 1.34 -7.40 -27.24
CA GLU A 404 0.91 -6.58 -28.36
C GLU A 404 -0.60 -6.34 -28.35
N GLY A 405 -1.08 -5.36 -29.13
CA GLY A 405 -2.50 -5.09 -29.28
C GLY A 405 -3.18 -4.44 -28.06
N GLY A 406 -4.51 -4.40 -28.10
CA GLY A 406 -5.41 -3.93 -27.06
C GLY A 406 -5.80 -5.03 -26.07
N THR A 407 -6.98 -4.86 -25.44
CA THR A 407 -7.45 -5.71 -24.33
C THR A 407 -8.92 -6.07 -24.54
N ASP A 408 -9.21 -7.37 -24.62
CA ASP A 408 -10.57 -7.93 -24.70
C ASP A 408 -10.80 -8.99 -23.63
N ILE A 409 -11.62 -8.67 -22.61
CA ILE A 409 -11.86 -9.58 -21.48
C ILE A 409 -13.09 -10.48 -21.72
N MET A 410 -14.08 -10.05 -22.51
CA MET A 410 -15.35 -10.77 -22.65
C MET A 410 -15.21 -12.03 -23.51
N HIS A 411 -14.51 -11.95 -24.64
CA HIS A 411 -14.33 -13.09 -25.52
C HIS A 411 -13.61 -14.27 -24.86
N PRO A 412 -12.44 -14.11 -24.20
CA PRO A 412 -11.76 -15.22 -23.54
C PRO A 412 -12.53 -15.77 -22.33
N LEU A 413 -13.29 -14.93 -21.60
CA LEU A 413 -14.19 -15.43 -20.56
C LEU A 413 -15.27 -16.34 -21.15
N SER A 414 -15.89 -15.93 -22.25
CA SER A 414 -16.94 -16.72 -22.92
C SER A 414 -16.40 -18.06 -23.44
N GLU A 415 -15.20 -18.06 -24.02
CA GLU A 415 -14.52 -19.28 -24.47
C GLU A 415 -14.21 -20.22 -23.29
N ALA A 416 -13.69 -19.69 -22.19
CA ALA A 416 -13.44 -20.47 -20.98
C ALA A 416 -14.73 -21.08 -20.40
N MET A 417 -15.83 -20.33 -20.39
CA MET A 417 -17.16 -20.83 -19.97
C MET A 417 -17.67 -21.97 -20.87
N ALA A 418 -17.34 -21.93 -22.16
CA ALA A 418 -17.68 -22.96 -23.14
C ALA A 418 -16.84 -24.22 -22.91
N LEU A 419 -15.51 -24.09 -22.78
CA LEU A 419 -14.59 -25.18 -22.48
C LEU A 419 -14.96 -25.92 -21.19
N LEU A 420 -15.40 -25.19 -20.16
CA LEU A 420 -15.76 -25.75 -18.86
C LEU A 420 -17.19 -26.29 -18.78
N SER A 421 -18.01 -26.15 -19.82
CA SER A 421 -19.44 -26.51 -19.80
C SER A 421 -19.73 -27.99 -19.55
N ASN A 422 -18.86 -28.87 -20.04
CA ASN A 422 -19.05 -30.33 -19.99
C ASN A 422 -18.21 -31.01 -18.89
N VAL A 423 -17.67 -30.25 -17.94
CA VAL A 423 -16.91 -30.81 -16.82
C VAL A 423 -17.89 -31.40 -15.80
N HIS A 424 -17.67 -32.67 -15.42
CA HIS A 424 -18.54 -33.39 -14.48
C HIS A 424 -17.81 -33.93 -13.23
N ASP A 425 -16.55 -34.32 -13.37
CA ASP A 425 -15.77 -34.95 -12.29
C ASP A 425 -14.71 -34.04 -11.67
N ALA A 426 -14.78 -32.74 -11.95
CA ALA A 426 -13.83 -31.76 -11.46
C ALA A 426 -14.52 -30.41 -11.20
N LEU A 427 -13.96 -29.61 -10.29
CA LEU A 427 -14.42 -28.26 -10.03
C LEU A 427 -13.91 -27.32 -11.15
N PRO A 428 -14.79 -26.70 -11.93
CA PRO A 428 -14.39 -25.78 -12.99
C PRO A 428 -13.89 -24.46 -12.40
N GLN A 429 -12.73 -23.98 -12.86
CA GLN A 429 -12.07 -22.78 -12.34
C GLN A 429 -11.47 -21.96 -13.49
N ILE A 430 -11.66 -20.64 -13.43
CA ILE A 430 -11.13 -19.64 -14.36
C ILE A 430 -10.21 -18.72 -13.58
N TYR A 431 -8.98 -18.54 -14.06
CA TYR A 431 -8.00 -17.62 -13.50
C TYR A 431 -7.70 -16.51 -14.50
N LEU A 432 -8.30 -15.34 -14.30
CA LEU A 432 -8.07 -14.16 -15.15
C LEU A 432 -6.92 -13.32 -14.58
N ILE A 433 -5.89 -13.04 -15.37
CA ILE A 433 -4.73 -12.21 -15.02
C ILE A 433 -4.65 -11.07 -16.04
N THR A 434 -4.73 -9.82 -15.58
CA THR A 434 -4.75 -8.64 -16.47
C THR A 434 -4.18 -7.39 -15.81
N ASP A 435 -3.52 -6.53 -16.59
CA ASP A 435 -3.11 -5.18 -16.20
C ASP A 435 -3.97 -4.07 -16.84
N GLY A 436 -4.87 -4.46 -17.75
CA GLY A 436 -5.73 -3.57 -18.52
C GLY A 436 -7.09 -3.28 -17.89
N SER A 437 -7.76 -2.26 -18.44
CA SER A 437 -9.17 -1.92 -18.18
C SER A 437 -9.93 -1.87 -19.50
N VAL A 438 -11.21 -2.24 -19.48
CA VAL A 438 -12.09 -2.29 -20.67
C VAL A 438 -13.33 -1.41 -20.44
N ASP A 439 -13.99 -0.98 -21.52
CA ASP A 439 -15.12 -0.04 -21.37
C ASP A 439 -16.42 -0.76 -20.99
N ASP A 440 -16.48 -2.06 -21.26
CA ASP A 440 -17.65 -2.93 -21.08
C ASP A 440 -17.62 -3.73 -19.76
N GLU A 441 -16.84 -3.29 -18.77
CA GLU A 441 -16.69 -3.95 -17.46
C GLU A 441 -18.03 -4.25 -16.76
N HIS A 442 -18.98 -3.31 -16.80
CA HIS A 442 -20.34 -3.53 -16.27
C HIS A 442 -21.06 -4.66 -17.01
N ASN A 443 -20.96 -4.69 -18.35
CA ASN A 443 -21.59 -5.71 -19.18
C ASN A 443 -20.96 -7.09 -18.96
N ILE A 444 -19.63 -7.15 -18.77
CA ILE A 444 -18.92 -8.37 -18.39
C ILE A 444 -19.47 -8.91 -17.07
N CYS A 445 -19.54 -8.08 -16.02
CA CYS A 445 -20.10 -8.52 -14.74
C CYS A 445 -21.55 -9.00 -14.86
N GLN A 446 -22.41 -8.29 -15.59
CA GLN A 446 -23.83 -8.68 -15.76
C GLN A 446 -23.99 -9.99 -16.54
N THR A 447 -23.20 -10.18 -17.60
CA THR A 447 -23.20 -11.39 -18.43
C THR A 447 -22.73 -12.59 -17.60
N MET A 448 -21.59 -12.46 -16.92
CA MET A 448 -21.06 -13.52 -16.06
C MET A 448 -22.00 -13.84 -14.90
N LYS A 449 -22.65 -12.84 -14.30
CA LYS A 449 -23.67 -13.06 -13.26
C LYS A 449 -24.83 -13.91 -13.77
N THR A 450 -25.29 -13.65 -14.99
CA THR A 450 -26.36 -14.42 -15.64
C THR A 450 -25.91 -15.86 -15.90
N GLU A 451 -24.72 -16.05 -16.48
CA GLU A 451 -24.16 -17.38 -16.75
C GLU A 451 -23.95 -18.21 -15.47
N ILE A 452 -23.37 -17.61 -14.42
CA ILE A 452 -23.14 -18.27 -13.13
C ILE A 452 -24.48 -18.68 -12.51
N THR A 453 -25.49 -17.81 -12.55
CA THR A 453 -26.83 -18.09 -12.01
C THR A 453 -27.51 -19.22 -12.78
N ASN A 454 -27.45 -19.22 -14.11
CA ASN A 454 -28.04 -20.25 -14.95
C ASN A 454 -27.42 -21.64 -14.72
N ARG A 455 -26.11 -21.69 -14.42
CA ARG A 455 -25.37 -22.95 -14.19
C ARG A 455 -25.48 -23.46 -12.75
N GLY A 456 -25.92 -22.64 -11.80
CA GLY A 456 -26.11 -23.02 -10.40
C GLY A 456 -24.85 -23.63 -9.78
N SER A 457 -24.98 -24.80 -9.15
CA SER A 457 -23.86 -25.49 -8.48
C SER A 457 -22.72 -25.95 -9.41
N LYS A 458 -22.96 -26.00 -10.73
CA LYS A 458 -21.97 -26.36 -11.76
C LYS A 458 -21.23 -25.15 -12.32
N SER A 459 -21.49 -23.94 -11.79
CA SER A 459 -20.86 -22.73 -12.26
C SER A 459 -19.34 -22.72 -12.00
N PRO A 460 -18.51 -22.29 -12.96
CA PRO A 460 -17.08 -22.13 -12.73
C PRO A 460 -16.79 -21.10 -11.65
N ARG A 461 -15.68 -21.31 -10.94
CA ARG A 461 -15.12 -20.32 -10.03
C ARG A 461 -14.29 -19.33 -10.81
N ILE A 462 -14.66 -18.05 -10.81
CA ILE A 462 -13.88 -17.01 -11.49
C ILE A 462 -13.02 -16.32 -10.45
N SER A 463 -11.71 -16.51 -10.53
CA SER A 463 -10.72 -15.78 -9.73
C SER A 463 -10.02 -14.76 -10.63
N THR A 464 -9.77 -13.57 -10.10
CA THR A 464 -9.13 -12.48 -10.85
C THR A 464 -7.85 -12.00 -10.17
N PHE A 465 -6.85 -11.64 -10.97
CA PHE A 465 -5.59 -11.10 -10.51
C PHE A 465 -5.26 -9.79 -11.26
N GLY A 466 -5.26 -8.69 -10.52
CA GLY A 466 -4.95 -7.36 -11.07
C GLY A 466 -3.45 -7.05 -11.03
N LEU A 467 -2.92 -6.53 -12.12
CA LEU A 467 -1.52 -6.11 -12.23
C LEU A 467 -1.42 -4.59 -12.28
N GLY A 468 -0.49 -4.05 -11.51
CA GLY A 468 -0.20 -2.62 -11.46
C GLY A 468 -1.39 -1.78 -11.01
N LEU A 469 -1.37 -0.51 -11.45
CA LEU A 469 -2.33 0.50 -11.03
C LEU A 469 -3.37 0.81 -12.11
N HIS A 470 -3.23 0.24 -13.31
CA HIS A 470 -3.99 0.67 -14.50
C HIS A 470 -5.20 -0.22 -14.83
N CYS A 471 -5.38 -1.31 -14.09
CA CYS A 471 -6.60 -2.11 -14.14
C CYS A 471 -7.65 -1.61 -13.13
N ASN A 472 -8.93 -1.80 -13.46
CA ASN A 472 -10.02 -1.52 -12.53
C ASN A 472 -10.12 -2.63 -11.47
N HIS A 473 -9.49 -2.39 -10.32
CA HIS A 473 -9.48 -3.32 -9.19
C HIS A 473 -10.87 -3.58 -8.59
N TYR A 474 -11.83 -2.66 -8.74
CA TYR A 474 -13.21 -2.85 -8.26
C TYR A 474 -13.99 -3.78 -9.17
N PHE A 475 -13.81 -3.65 -10.48
CA PHE A 475 -14.34 -4.57 -11.50
C PHE A 475 -13.81 -5.98 -11.25
N LEU A 476 -12.49 -6.15 -11.16
CA LEU A 476 -11.88 -7.47 -10.94
C LEU A 476 -12.36 -8.11 -9.64
N ARG A 477 -12.46 -7.34 -8.56
CA ARG A 477 -13.00 -7.82 -7.28
C ARG A 477 -14.48 -8.22 -7.39
N MET A 478 -15.28 -7.43 -8.10
CA MET A 478 -16.70 -7.75 -8.29
C MET A 478 -16.89 -8.99 -9.15
N LEU A 479 -16.12 -9.14 -10.24
CA LEU A 479 -16.12 -10.31 -11.10
C LEU A 479 -15.73 -11.58 -10.32
N ALA A 480 -14.70 -11.51 -9.47
CA ALA A 480 -14.34 -12.63 -8.61
C ALA A 480 -15.44 -12.97 -7.59
N SER A 481 -16.08 -11.95 -7.00
CA SER A 481 -17.21 -12.15 -6.09
C SER A 481 -18.38 -12.82 -6.79
N ILE A 482 -18.73 -12.41 -8.02
CA ILE A 482 -19.79 -13.02 -8.84
C ILE A 482 -19.47 -14.49 -9.11
N GLY A 483 -18.22 -14.79 -9.46
CA GLY A 483 -17.77 -16.15 -9.72
C GLY A 483 -17.48 -16.98 -8.49
N LYS A 484 -17.77 -16.54 -7.25
CA LYS A 484 -17.39 -17.24 -6.00
C LYS A 484 -15.89 -17.57 -5.90
N GLY A 485 -15.04 -16.83 -6.61
CA GLY A 485 -13.60 -17.02 -6.62
C GLY A 485 -12.86 -15.99 -5.79
N HIS A 486 -11.55 -15.91 -6.02
CA HIS A 486 -10.65 -15.07 -5.23
C HIS A 486 -10.12 -13.91 -6.05
N TYR A 487 -10.07 -12.73 -5.44
CA TYR A 487 -9.38 -11.56 -5.99
C TYR A 487 -8.08 -11.31 -5.22
N ASP A 488 -7.00 -11.04 -5.94
CA ASP A 488 -5.77 -10.46 -5.41
C ASP A 488 -5.13 -9.55 -6.48
N ALA A 489 -4.10 -8.79 -6.12
CA ALA A 489 -3.41 -7.91 -7.06
C ALA A 489 -1.95 -7.69 -6.69
N ALA A 490 -1.09 -7.49 -7.69
CA ALA A 490 0.29 -7.07 -7.50
C ALA A 490 0.50 -5.65 -8.06
N LEU A 491 0.63 -4.68 -7.16
CA LEU A 491 0.81 -3.27 -7.52
C LEU A 491 2.26 -2.95 -7.91
N GLU A 492 3.22 -3.82 -7.58
CA GLU A 492 4.62 -3.69 -7.94
C GLU A 492 5.11 -4.90 -8.75
N THR A 493 5.84 -4.65 -9.83
CA THR A 493 6.34 -5.70 -10.75
C THR A 493 7.16 -6.77 -10.04
N ALA A 494 7.99 -6.38 -9.06
CA ALA A 494 8.84 -7.30 -8.31
C ALA A 494 8.04 -8.29 -7.44
N SER A 495 6.76 -8.02 -7.18
CA SER A 495 5.90 -8.88 -6.35
C SER A 495 4.99 -9.81 -7.16
N ILE A 496 4.88 -9.61 -8.48
CA ILE A 496 3.91 -10.31 -9.37
C ILE A 496 3.96 -11.82 -9.17
N GLU A 497 5.13 -12.43 -9.37
CA GLU A 497 5.27 -13.89 -9.35
C GLU A 497 4.84 -14.48 -8.00
N SER A 498 5.45 -14.00 -6.90
CA SER A 498 5.14 -14.47 -5.55
C SER A 498 3.66 -14.32 -5.18
N ARG A 499 3.00 -13.24 -5.64
CA ARG A 499 1.61 -12.96 -5.31
C ARG A 499 0.65 -13.80 -6.14
N ILE A 500 0.94 -14.03 -7.42
CA ILE A 500 0.17 -14.96 -8.27
C ILE A 500 0.23 -16.36 -7.67
N LEU A 501 1.40 -16.85 -7.26
CA LEU A 501 1.53 -18.19 -6.67
C LEU A 501 0.76 -18.32 -5.34
N LYS A 502 0.85 -17.32 -4.45
CA LYS A 502 0.04 -17.30 -3.22
C LYS A 502 -1.46 -17.26 -3.51
N TRP A 503 -1.88 -16.47 -4.48
CA TRP A 503 -3.30 -16.35 -4.88
C TRP A 503 -3.81 -17.64 -5.51
N PHE A 504 -3.07 -18.21 -6.46
CA PHE A 504 -3.37 -19.49 -7.10
C PHE A 504 -3.48 -20.60 -6.05
N GLY A 505 -2.50 -20.75 -5.15
CA GLY A 505 -2.56 -21.77 -4.10
C GLY A 505 -3.78 -21.66 -3.18
N ARG A 506 -4.29 -20.44 -2.93
CA ARG A 506 -5.54 -20.22 -2.17
C ARG A 506 -6.77 -20.61 -2.97
N ALA A 507 -6.82 -20.24 -4.24
CA ALA A 507 -7.97 -20.51 -5.11
C ALA A 507 -8.06 -21.97 -5.62
N SER A 508 -6.93 -22.65 -5.76
CA SER A 508 -6.84 -24.03 -6.26
C SER A 508 -6.96 -25.11 -5.17
N SER A 509 -7.05 -24.70 -3.89
CA SER A 509 -7.07 -25.60 -2.73
C SER A 509 -8.44 -25.78 -2.09
N THR A 510 -9.52 -25.67 -2.87
CA THR A 510 -10.89 -25.88 -2.39
C THR A 510 -11.07 -27.27 -1.76
N ILE A 511 -11.60 -27.31 -0.53
CA ILE A 511 -11.92 -28.53 0.22
C ILE A 511 -13.42 -28.68 0.50
N VAL A 512 -14.18 -27.58 0.53
CA VAL A 512 -15.64 -27.59 0.64
C VAL A 512 -16.22 -26.58 -0.34
N ALA A 513 -17.09 -27.04 -1.24
CA ALA A 513 -17.70 -26.22 -2.29
C ALA A 513 -19.20 -25.98 -2.05
N ASN A 514 -19.72 -24.91 -2.65
CA ASN A 514 -21.14 -24.52 -2.63
C ASN A 514 -21.67 -24.35 -1.20
N ILE A 515 -20.98 -23.53 -0.42
CA ILE A 515 -21.37 -23.23 0.95
C ILE A 515 -22.74 -22.54 0.99
N SER A 516 -23.61 -23.04 1.86
CA SER A 516 -24.88 -22.40 2.22
C SER A 516 -25.00 -22.31 3.74
N ILE A 517 -25.75 -21.33 4.22
CA ILE A 517 -25.99 -21.14 5.64
C ILE A 517 -27.49 -21.28 5.90
N ASP A 518 -27.85 -22.26 6.72
CA ASP A 518 -29.23 -22.56 7.08
C ASP A 518 -29.66 -21.80 8.35
N ASP A 519 -30.97 -21.77 8.61
CA ASP A 519 -31.61 -21.25 9.85
C ASP A 519 -31.50 -19.74 10.14
N ILE A 520 -31.15 -18.92 9.14
CA ILE A 520 -31.11 -17.45 9.31
C ILE A 520 -32.39 -16.74 8.81
N LYS A 521 -33.37 -17.50 8.30
CA LYS A 521 -34.61 -16.95 7.73
C LYS A 521 -35.54 -16.28 8.75
N HIS A 522 -35.29 -16.46 10.05
CA HIS A 522 -36.07 -15.89 11.14
C HIS A 522 -35.53 -14.54 11.64
N LEU A 523 -34.39 -14.09 11.13
CA LEU A 523 -33.85 -12.76 11.47
C LEU A 523 -34.50 -11.69 10.61
N ASP A 524 -34.94 -10.62 11.27
CA ASP A 524 -35.43 -9.43 10.60
C ASP A 524 -34.24 -8.65 10.03
N ASP A 525 -34.39 -8.13 8.81
CA ASP A 525 -33.39 -7.30 8.13
C ASP A 525 -31.96 -7.88 8.13
N PHE A 526 -31.85 -9.17 7.77
CA PHE A 526 -30.57 -9.87 7.62
C PHE A 526 -29.89 -9.52 6.29
N GLU A 527 -28.76 -8.81 6.39
CA GLU A 527 -27.94 -8.38 5.26
C GLU A 527 -26.57 -9.05 5.32
N VAL A 528 -26.17 -9.76 4.25
CA VAL A 528 -24.81 -10.27 4.08
C VAL A 528 -24.03 -9.32 3.19
N ASP A 529 -22.80 -8.96 3.58
CA ASP A 529 -21.99 -8.00 2.83
C ASP A 529 -21.53 -8.54 1.46
N SER A 530 -21.37 -9.86 1.36
CA SER A 530 -21.05 -10.55 0.11
C SER A 530 -22.31 -11.09 -0.57
N GLU A 531 -22.40 -10.91 -1.90
CA GLU A 531 -23.51 -11.44 -2.69
C GLU A 531 -23.45 -12.97 -2.84
N TYR A 532 -22.25 -13.55 -2.83
CA TYR A 532 -22.04 -14.98 -2.97
C TYR A 532 -21.03 -15.48 -1.95
N ILE A 533 -21.40 -16.54 -1.22
CA ILE A 533 -20.52 -17.14 -0.21
C ILE A 533 -19.40 -17.92 -0.92
N PRO A 534 -18.11 -17.58 -0.67
CA PRO A 534 -17.00 -18.33 -1.22
C PRO A 534 -16.91 -19.76 -0.70
N ASP A 535 -16.21 -20.60 -1.45
CA ASP A 535 -15.85 -21.95 -1.01
C ASP A 535 -14.78 -21.91 0.10
N ILE A 536 -14.61 -23.02 0.82
CA ILE A 536 -13.56 -23.16 1.84
C ILE A 536 -12.31 -23.77 1.18
N SER A 537 -11.19 -23.07 1.28
CA SER A 537 -9.88 -23.52 0.79
C SER A 537 -8.98 -23.98 1.92
N ALA A 538 -8.12 -24.98 1.68
CA ALA A 538 -7.16 -25.46 2.68
C ALA A 538 -6.15 -24.37 3.11
N LYS A 539 -5.83 -23.44 2.20
CA LYS A 539 -4.87 -22.34 2.42
C LYS A 539 -5.52 -21.00 2.78
N SER A 540 -6.82 -20.92 3.09
CA SER A 540 -7.44 -19.67 3.54
C SER A 540 -8.61 -19.91 4.50
N PRO A 541 -8.74 -19.17 5.60
CA PRO A 541 -9.99 -19.12 6.34
C PRO A 541 -11.09 -18.48 5.50
N LEU A 542 -12.34 -18.84 5.79
CA LEU A 542 -13.52 -18.21 5.23
C LEU A 542 -14.10 -17.24 6.26
N CYS A 543 -14.29 -15.99 5.86
CA CYS A 543 -14.89 -14.94 6.67
C CYS A 543 -16.08 -14.34 5.93
N VAL A 544 -17.29 -14.54 6.47
CA VAL A 544 -18.53 -13.95 5.96
C VAL A 544 -19.08 -13.04 7.04
N SER A 545 -19.43 -11.82 6.68
CA SER A 545 -19.95 -10.84 7.63
C SER A 545 -21.16 -10.11 7.08
N GLY A 546 -21.88 -9.46 7.98
CA GLY A 546 -23.09 -8.75 7.64
C GLY A 546 -23.77 -8.18 8.88
N LYS A 547 -24.98 -7.68 8.68
CA LYS A 547 -25.80 -7.05 9.72
C LYS A 547 -27.16 -7.71 9.86
N TYR A 548 -27.75 -7.57 11.04
CA TYR A 548 -29.05 -8.16 11.33
C TYR A 548 -29.78 -7.39 12.43
N HIS A 549 -31.10 -7.55 12.48
CA HIS A 549 -31.93 -7.13 13.60
C HIS A 549 -32.53 -8.34 14.32
N GLY A 550 -32.83 -8.19 15.60
CA GLY A 550 -33.44 -9.23 16.43
C GLY A 550 -32.44 -10.16 17.11
N LYS A 551 -32.92 -11.33 17.56
CA LYS A 551 -32.10 -12.27 18.34
C LYS A 551 -31.45 -13.30 17.42
N PHE A 552 -30.12 -13.26 17.32
CA PHE A 552 -29.35 -14.28 16.61
C PHE A 552 -29.58 -15.67 17.26
N PRO A 553 -29.73 -16.76 16.48
CA PRO A 553 -29.85 -18.11 17.03
C PRO A 553 -28.62 -18.48 17.87
N ASP A 554 -28.73 -19.47 18.76
CA ASP A 554 -27.59 -19.93 19.58
C ASP A 554 -26.59 -20.78 18.76
N THR A 555 -27.09 -21.39 17.67
CA THR A 555 -26.32 -22.24 16.75
C THR A 555 -26.72 -21.97 15.30
N VAL A 556 -25.75 -22.02 14.40
CA VAL A 556 -25.95 -21.89 12.95
C VAL A 556 -25.37 -23.12 12.25
N ILE A 557 -26.08 -23.66 11.27
CA ILE A 557 -25.62 -24.81 10.48
C ILE A 557 -25.11 -24.29 9.13
N VAL A 558 -23.84 -24.56 8.85
CA VAL A 558 -23.23 -24.31 7.54
C VAL A 558 -23.15 -25.62 6.78
N LYS A 559 -23.68 -25.64 5.56
CA LYS A 559 -23.67 -26.80 4.67
C LYS A 559 -22.76 -26.57 3.48
N GLY A 560 -22.31 -27.65 2.88
CA GLY A 560 -21.52 -27.64 1.63
C GLY A 560 -21.22 -29.05 1.16
N TYR A 561 -20.38 -29.17 0.14
CA TYR A 561 -20.02 -30.45 -0.48
C TYR A 561 -18.51 -30.67 -0.40
N LEU A 562 -18.12 -31.89 -0.02
CA LEU A 562 -16.73 -32.36 -0.04
C LEU A 562 -16.30 -32.80 -1.44
N ALA A 563 -15.01 -33.02 -1.64
CA ALA A 563 -14.44 -33.47 -2.92
C ALA A 563 -14.97 -34.83 -3.42
N ASP A 564 -15.55 -35.65 -2.52
CA ASP A 564 -16.23 -36.91 -2.86
C ASP A 564 -17.74 -36.73 -3.11
N MET A 565 -18.19 -35.48 -3.27
CA MET A 565 -19.58 -35.06 -3.47
C MET A 565 -20.52 -35.37 -2.30
N LYS A 566 -20.00 -35.77 -1.14
CA LYS A 566 -20.82 -35.90 0.07
C LYS A 566 -21.13 -34.53 0.66
N GLU A 567 -22.37 -34.36 1.09
CA GLU A 567 -22.80 -33.20 1.85
C GLU A 567 -22.15 -33.24 3.25
N ILE A 568 -21.64 -32.09 3.69
CA ILE A 568 -21.12 -31.87 5.03
C ILE A 568 -21.95 -30.78 5.71
N SER A 569 -22.23 -30.97 7.00
CA SER A 569 -22.87 -29.97 7.85
C SER A 569 -21.94 -29.64 9.02
N ILE A 570 -21.76 -28.35 9.27
CA ILE A 570 -20.87 -27.81 10.30
C ILE A 570 -21.75 -26.99 11.24
N GLU A 571 -21.86 -27.45 12.47
CA GLU A 571 -22.58 -26.72 13.52
C GLU A 571 -21.65 -25.68 14.15
N LEU A 572 -22.06 -24.42 14.08
CA LEU A 572 -21.32 -23.28 14.61
C LEU A 572 -22.05 -22.70 15.81
N LYS A 573 -21.34 -22.58 16.92
CA LYS A 573 -21.85 -21.89 18.12
C LYS A 573 -21.72 -20.39 17.96
N VAL A 574 -22.76 -19.68 18.39
CA VAL A 574 -22.81 -18.22 18.36
C VAL A 574 -22.22 -17.67 19.66
N GLN A 575 -21.31 -16.70 19.51
CA GLN A 575 -20.53 -16.14 20.61
C GLN A 575 -20.65 -14.62 20.63
N HIS A 576 -21.03 -14.10 21.80
CA HIS A 576 -21.04 -12.66 22.06
C HIS A 576 -19.69 -12.23 22.64
N LEU A 577 -18.72 -11.95 21.76
CA LEU A 577 -17.40 -11.50 22.20
C LEU A 577 -17.40 -9.98 22.39
N LYS A 578 -17.33 -9.53 23.64
CA LYS A 578 -17.15 -8.10 23.97
C LYS A 578 -15.75 -7.56 23.64
N GLU A 579 -14.78 -8.45 23.40
CA GLU A 579 -13.37 -8.10 23.30
C GLU A 579 -12.81 -8.02 21.88
N ILE A 580 -13.51 -8.55 20.88
CA ILE A 580 -13.12 -8.40 19.47
C ILE A 580 -13.97 -7.29 18.86
N PRO A 581 -13.38 -6.13 18.51
CA PRO A 581 -14.08 -5.09 17.76
C PRO A 581 -14.21 -5.52 16.31
N LEU A 582 -15.23 -6.33 16.00
CA LEU A 582 -15.51 -6.83 14.66
C LEU A 582 -15.62 -5.67 13.66
N ASP A 583 -16.20 -4.54 14.09
CA ASP A 583 -16.35 -3.33 13.28
C ASP A 583 -14.98 -2.90 12.75
N LYS A 584 -13.95 -2.88 13.59
CA LYS A 584 -12.59 -2.49 13.19
C LYS A 584 -11.85 -3.56 12.39
N VAL A 585 -12.11 -4.83 12.68
CA VAL A 585 -11.45 -5.97 12.03
C VAL A 585 -11.92 -6.13 10.59
N LEU A 586 -13.22 -5.98 10.36
CA LEU A 586 -13.86 -6.29 9.08
C LEU A 586 -14.04 -5.08 8.17
N THR A 587 -13.87 -3.85 8.70
CA THR A 587 -14.10 -2.59 7.97
C THR A 587 -13.46 -2.59 6.59
N THR A 588 -12.17 -2.91 6.46
CA THR A 588 -11.47 -2.81 5.17
C THR A 588 -12.05 -3.79 4.14
N GLN A 589 -12.41 -5.00 4.56
CA GLN A 589 -13.08 -5.97 3.68
C GLN A 589 -14.48 -5.48 3.29
N GLN A 590 -15.26 -4.98 4.25
CA GLN A 590 -16.61 -4.46 4.03
C GLN A 590 -16.62 -3.26 3.08
N ILE A 591 -15.74 -2.27 3.30
CA ILE A 591 -15.61 -1.09 2.42
C ILE A 591 -15.28 -1.53 1.00
N ASN A 592 -14.30 -2.43 0.82
CA ASN A 592 -13.92 -2.90 -0.52
C ASN A 592 -15.08 -3.60 -1.24
N LEU A 593 -15.80 -4.50 -0.56
CA LEU A 593 -16.93 -5.23 -1.15
C LEU A 593 -18.12 -4.30 -1.46
N LEU A 594 -18.50 -3.44 -0.51
CA LEU A 594 -19.60 -2.50 -0.70
C LEU A 594 -19.29 -1.46 -1.79
N THR A 595 -18.03 -1.04 -1.92
CA THR A 595 -17.63 -0.12 -2.99
C THR A 595 -17.69 -0.80 -4.36
N SER A 596 -17.19 -2.03 -4.50
CA SER A 596 -17.36 -2.82 -5.73
C SER A 596 -18.83 -3.02 -6.10
N LYS A 597 -19.70 -3.26 -5.11
CA LYS A 597 -21.15 -3.39 -5.32
C LYS A 597 -21.79 -2.06 -5.72
N ALA A 598 -21.41 -0.95 -5.08
CA ALA A 598 -21.88 0.40 -5.43
C ALA A 598 -21.46 0.78 -6.86
N TRP A 599 -20.23 0.45 -7.26
CA TRP A 599 -19.73 0.64 -8.63
C TRP A 599 -20.58 -0.12 -9.66
N LEU A 600 -20.83 -1.41 -9.45
CA LEU A 600 -21.59 -2.21 -10.40
C LEU A 600 -23.07 -1.77 -10.51
N SER A 601 -23.69 -1.43 -9.38
CA SER A 601 -25.12 -1.08 -9.31
C SER A 601 -25.43 0.39 -9.57
N ALA A 602 -24.42 1.27 -9.50
CA ALA A 602 -24.58 2.73 -9.48
C ALA A 602 -25.57 3.23 -8.40
N ASP A 603 -25.68 2.49 -7.27
CA ASP A 603 -26.62 2.80 -6.19
C ASP A 603 -26.05 3.83 -5.20
N LYS A 604 -26.66 5.03 -5.20
CA LYS A 604 -26.32 6.13 -4.29
C LYS A 604 -26.51 5.82 -2.81
N GLN A 605 -27.38 4.87 -2.44
CA GLN A 605 -27.53 4.45 -1.04
C GLN A 605 -26.32 3.65 -0.57
N LEU A 606 -25.79 2.76 -1.42
CA LEU A 606 -24.55 2.04 -1.13
C LEU A 606 -23.36 2.99 -1.03
N GLU A 607 -23.26 3.99 -1.91
CA GLU A 607 -22.22 5.04 -1.80
C GLU A 607 -22.27 5.73 -0.43
N ARG A 608 -23.47 6.16 0.01
CA ARG A 608 -23.66 6.78 1.34
C ARG A 608 -23.31 5.85 2.49
N LYS A 609 -23.62 4.55 2.37
CA LYS A 609 -23.24 3.53 3.37
C LYS A 609 -21.72 3.41 3.48
N VAL A 610 -21.03 3.37 2.35
CA VAL A 610 -19.56 3.33 2.29
C VAL A 610 -18.94 4.59 2.91
N ILE A 611 -19.45 5.78 2.58
CA ILE A 611 -18.97 7.05 3.16
C ILE A 611 -19.05 7.03 4.68
N LYS A 612 -20.21 6.65 5.23
CA LYS A 612 -20.43 6.57 6.68
C LYS A 612 -19.49 5.56 7.36
N LEU A 613 -19.36 4.36 6.79
CA LEU A 613 -18.48 3.30 7.31
C LEU A 613 -17.00 3.73 7.29
N SER A 614 -16.59 4.38 6.20
CA SER A 614 -15.25 4.91 5.98
C SER A 614 -14.88 6.00 6.99
N ILE A 615 -15.75 7.00 7.18
CA ILE A 615 -15.52 8.09 8.16
C ILE A 615 -15.50 7.55 9.59
N GLN A 616 -16.43 6.65 9.93
CA GLN A 616 -16.53 6.09 11.29
C GLN A 616 -15.26 5.34 11.71
N ASN A 617 -14.66 4.58 10.79
CA ASN A 617 -13.53 3.71 11.09
C ASN A 617 -12.17 4.28 10.65
N GLY A 618 -12.14 5.44 10.01
CA GLY A 618 -10.90 6.09 9.57
C GLY A 618 -10.21 5.38 8.39
N VAL A 619 -10.94 4.54 7.65
CA VAL A 619 -10.42 3.81 6.48
C VAL A 619 -10.85 4.54 5.22
N PRO A 620 -9.93 5.10 4.41
CA PRO A 620 -10.29 5.77 3.17
C PRO A 620 -11.04 4.86 2.21
N SER A 621 -11.98 5.43 1.47
CA SER A 621 -12.65 4.79 0.34
C SER A 621 -12.70 5.75 -0.85
N GLU A 622 -13.28 5.31 -1.95
CA GLU A 622 -13.33 6.03 -3.20
C GLU A 622 -14.11 7.33 -3.05
N TYR A 623 -15.10 7.32 -2.16
CA TYR A 623 -15.99 8.43 -1.85
C TYR A 623 -15.52 9.34 -0.70
N THR A 624 -14.38 9.03 -0.03
CA THR A 624 -13.88 9.81 1.14
C THR A 624 -12.41 10.16 0.99
N LYS A 625 -11.94 11.29 1.51
CA LYS A 625 -10.50 11.66 1.48
C LYS A 625 -9.93 11.71 2.89
N MET A 626 -8.69 11.25 3.04
CA MET A 626 -7.95 11.46 4.30
C MET A 626 -7.28 12.84 4.25
N VAL A 627 -7.45 13.61 5.32
CA VAL A 627 -6.84 14.93 5.49
C VAL A 627 -6.04 14.96 6.79
N LEU A 628 -4.92 15.68 6.81
CA LEU A 628 -4.21 16.03 8.01
C LEU A 628 -4.82 17.30 8.60
N ARG A 629 -5.33 17.20 9.82
CA ARG A 629 -5.87 18.31 10.59
C ARG A 629 -4.82 18.83 11.56
N GLU A 630 -4.45 20.10 11.42
CA GLU A 630 -3.56 20.80 12.34
C GLU A 630 -4.35 21.51 13.43
N THR A 631 -3.89 21.41 14.67
CA THR A 631 -4.47 22.06 15.85
C THR A 631 -3.38 22.59 16.79
N TYR A 632 -3.63 23.73 17.43
CA TYR A 632 -2.75 24.30 18.45
C TYR A 632 -3.25 23.90 19.85
N LEU A 633 -2.35 23.34 20.65
CA LEU A 633 -2.57 22.98 22.04
C LEU A 633 -2.45 24.22 22.93
N ASP A 634 -3.51 25.03 22.98
CA ASP A 634 -3.64 26.07 24.00
C ASP A 634 -4.21 25.50 25.31
N LYS A 635 -3.82 26.09 26.45
CA LYS A 635 -4.43 25.85 27.77
C LYS A 635 -5.86 26.39 27.77
N VAL A 636 -6.79 25.68 27.15
CA VAL A 636 -8.22 26.02 27.21
C VAL A 636 -8.90 24.97 28.08
N ASP A 637 -9.47 25.43 29.19
CA ASP A 637 -10.22 24.64 30.17
C ASP A 637 -11.21 23.68 29.49
N ALA A 638 -11.26 22.45 29.98
CA ALA A 638 -12.10 21.37 29.46
C ALA A 638 -13.60 21.74 29.35
N THR A 639 -14.04 22.73 30.13
CA THR A 639 -15.41 23.28 30.15
C THR A 639 -15.77 24.13 28.93
N GLN A 640 -14.81 24.74 28.22
CA GLN A 640 -15.10 25.51 26.99
C GLN A 640 -15.20 24.63 25.74
N LYS A 641 -14.46 23.51 25.66
CA LYS A 641 -14.55 22.54 24.55
C LYS A 641 -15.95 21.92 24.41
N VAL A 642 -16.65 21.70 25.52
CA VAL A 642 -18.03 21.16 25.52
C VAL A 642 -19.03 22.16 24.95
N LYS A 643 -18.89 23.47 25.26
CA LYS A 643 -19.77 24.52 24.76
C LYS A 643 -19.57 24.83 23.27
N GLN A 644 -18.36 24.67 22.73
CA GLN A 644 -18.11 24.84 21.28
C GLN A 644 -18.61 23.65 20.45
N LYS A 645 -18.46 22.41 20.94
CA LYS A 645 -19.05 21.21 20.28
C LYS A 645 -20.57 21.29 20.12
N LEU A 646 -21.26 21.93 21.06
CA LEU A 646 -22.72 22.12 21.03
C LEU A 646 -23.21 23.20 20.06
N LYS A 647 -22.33 24.01 19.46
CA LYS A 647 -22.73 25.16 18.61
C LYS A 647 -22.33 25.07 17.13
N GLY A 648 -21.70 23.97 16.68
CA GLY A 648 -21.42 23.75 15.25
C GLY A 648 -20.58 24.85 14.56
N LYS A 649 -19.89 25.71 15.30
CA LYS A 649 -19.00 26.73 14.73
C LYS A 649 -17.60 26.13 14.56
N LYS A 650 -17.10 26.07 13.32
CA LYS A 650 -15.68 25.82 13.01
C LYS A 650 -14.82 26.80 13.82
N GLY A 651 -13.82 26.29 14.52
CA GLY A 651 -12.88 27.13 15.26
C GLY A 651 -12.06 28.01 14.29
N PRO A 652 -11.58 29.19 14.72
CA PRO A 652 -10.86 30.12 13.84
C PRO A 652 -9.47 29.65 13.35
N ASP A 653 -8.93 28.53 13.86
CA ASP A 653 -7.56 28.03 13.59
C ASP A 653 -7.50 26.58 13.09
N GLU A 654 -8.46 26.13 12.27
CA GLU A 654 -8.46 24.76 11.73
C GLU A 654 -8.01 24.72 10.27
N ARG A 655 -6.84 24.12 10.01
CA ARG A 655 -6.31 23.87 8.65
C ARG A 655 -6.41 22.39 8.32
N HIS A 656 -7.04 22.08 7.19
CA HIS A 656 -7.12 20.73 6.63
C HIS A 656 -6.18 20.64 5.43
N ILE A 657 -5.30 19.65 5.44
CA ILE A 657 -4.31 19.42 4.39
C ILE A 657 -4.61 18.07 3.73
N PRO A 658 -4.92 17.99 2.43
CA PRO A 658 -5.25 16.72 1.79
C PRO A 658 -4.05 15.77 1.71
N LEU A 659 -4.31 14.47 1.87
CA LEU A 659 -3.35 13.40 1.63
C LEU A 659 -3.72 12.64 0.36
N TYR A 660 -2.75 12.36 -0.50
CA TYR A 660 -2.97 11.84 -1.86
C TYR A 660 -2.51 10.38 -2.01
N GLY A 661 -2.90 9.73 -3.11
CA GLY A 661 -2.43 8.37 -3.46
C GLY A 661 -2.93 7.24 -2.55
N LEU A 662 -3.85 7.52 -1.63
CA LEU A 662 -4.46 6.52 -0.74
C LEU A 662 -5.56 5.68 -1.39
N LYS A 663 -5.82 5.91 -2.69
CA LYS A 663 -6.91 5.29 -3.45
C LYS A 663 -6.39 4.78 -4.77
N LEU A 664 -7.04 3.75 -5.28
CA LEU A 664 -6.94 3.34 -6.67
C LEU A 664 -8.14 3.94 -7.43
N GLY A 665 -7.87 4.36 -8.65
CA GLY A 665 -8.73 5.09 -9.56
C GLY A 665 -10.05 4.38 -9.71
N PHE A 666 -11.13 5.16 -9.63
CA PHE A 666 -12.48 4.66 -9.44
C PHE A 666 -13.43 5.24 -10.48
N GLY A 667 -14.29 4.38 -11.02
CA GLY A 667 -15.42 4.77 -11.86
C GLY A 667 -15.21 4.45 -13.34
N ASP A 668 -14.09 4.88 -13.92
CA ASP A 668 -13.81 4.75 -15.35
C ASP A 668 -12.31 4.60 -15.68
N LYS A 669 -12.02 4.33 -16.96
CA LYS A 669 -10.66 4.19 -17.48
C LYS A 669 -9.82 5.43 -17.29
N ASP A 670 -10.40 6.63 -17.39
CA ASP A 670 -9.66 7.88 -17.25
C ASP A 670 -9.17 8.05 -15.81
N ALA A 671 -10.05 7.83 -14.83
CA ALA A 671 -9.69 7.82 -13.41
C ALA A 671 -8.65 6.73 -13.08
N THR A 672 -8.73 5.58 -13.73
CA THR A 672 -7.78 4.46 -13.55
C THR A 672 -6.41 4.77 -14.18
N ARG A 673 -6.39 5.43 -15.35
CA ARG A 673 -5.17 5.93 -15.99
C ARG A 673 -4.48 7.01 -15.17
N GLU A 674 -5.27 7.80 -14.44
CA GLU A 674 -4.79 8.85 -13.52
C GLU A 674 -4.29 8.33 -12.17
N ASN A 675 -4.13 7.00 -11.99
CA ASN A 675 -3.48 6.42 -10.82
C ASN A 675 -1.98 6.75 -10.76
N LEU A 676 -1.70 8.02 -10.49
CA LEU A 676 -0.39 8.59 -10.33
C LEU A 676 0.08 8.29 -8.91
N ILE A 677 0.86 7.21 -8.73
CA ILE A 677 1.76 7.13 -7.58
C ILE A 677 2.95 8.05 -7.90
N THR A 678 2.84 9.30 -7.47
CA THR A 678 3.89 10.30 -7.63
C THR A 678 4.60 10.51 -6.30
N GLY A 679 5.82 9.97 -6.20
CA GLY A 679 6.75 10.26 -5.13
C GLY A 679 7.83 11.20 -5.65
N PHE A 680 8.07 12.31 -4.94
CA PHE A 680 8.82 13.49 -5.40
C PHE A 680 8.21 14.04 -6.69
N GLY A 681 7.40 15.09 -6.55
CA GLY A 681 6.86 15.75 -7.73
C GLY A 681 8.00 16.15 -8.65
N ASP A 682 7.82 15.94 -9.96
CA ASP A 682 8.38 16.87 -10.93
C ASP A 682 7.93 18.25 -10.47
N VAL A 683 8.87 19.00 -9.90
CA VAL A 683 8.70 20.44 -9.77
C VAL A 683 8.52 20.90 -11.19
N ARG A 684 7.28 21.21 -11.60
CA ARG A 684 7.10 22.12 -12.73
C ARG A 684 7.99 23.31 -12.40
N PRO A 685 9.02 23.61 -13.21
CA PRO A 685 9.89 24.72 -12.89
C PRO A 685 8.99 25.92 -12.70
N ALA A 686 9.01 26.49 -11.49
CA ALA A 686 8.32 27.73 -11.19
C ALA A 686 8.53 28.67 -12.37
N GLU A 687 7.46 29.21 -12.96
CA GLU A 687 7.46 30.00 -14.19
C GLU A 687 8.67 30.96 -14.26
N LYS A 688 9.78 30.43 -14.77
CA LYS A 688 11.05 31.11 -14.96
C LYS A 688 11.58 30.61 -16.27
N SER A 689 11.01 31.13 -17.36
CA SER A 689 11.77 31.43 -18.59
C SER A 689 10.95 31.90 -19.80
N VAL A 690 9.69 32.34 -19.68
CA VAL A 690 9.07 33.07 -20.81
C VAL A 690 9.83 34.37 -21.12
N ILE A 691 10.43 35.00 -20.09
CA ILE A 691 11.32 36.17 -20.27
C ILE A 691 12.71 35.75 -20.79
N ARG A 692 13.23 34.58 -20.38
CA ARG A 692 14.58 34.12 -20.77
C ARG A 692 14.66 33.72 -22.25
N ARG A 693 13.60 33.12 -22.81
CA ARG A 693 13.52 32.76 -24.23
C ARG A 693 13.17 33.95 -25.14
N LYS A 694 12.42 34.95 -24.63
CA LYS A 694 12.15 36.20 -25.36
C LYS A 694 13.35 37.15 -25.37
N ALA A 695 14.16 37.19 -24.31
CA ALA A 695 15.36 38.01 -24.24
C ALA A 695 16.47 37.51 -25.18
N SER A 696 16.70 36.19 -25.26
CA SER A 696 17.72 35.64 -26.16
C SER A 696 17.37 35.79 -27.65
N GLY A 697 16.08 35.68 -28.00
CA GLY A 697 15.59 35.92 -29.36
C GLY A 697 15.58 37.39 -29.79
N CYS A 698 15.63 38.34 -28.84
CA CYS A 698 15.67 39.78 -29.13
C CYS A 698 17.11 40.27 -29.37
N CYS A 699 18.09 39.72 -28.63
CA CYS A 699 19.49 40.09 -28.79
C CYS A 699 20.12 39.54 -30.08
N SER A 700 19.73 38.34 -30.55
CA SER A 700 20.23 37.79 -31.82
C SER A 700 19.73 38.57 -33.04
N ARG A 701 18.49 39.07 -33.02
CA ARG A 701 17.94 39.89 -34.11
C ARG A 701 18.50 41.31 -34.18
N LEU A 702 19.01 41.84 -33.07
CA LEU A 702 19.67 43.15 -33.02
C LEU A 702 21.12 43.10 -33.53
N ALA A 703 21.81 41.97 -33.37
CA ALA A 703 23.20 41.81 -33.81
C ALA A 703 23.35 41.80 -35.34
N ASP A 704 22.34 41.32 -36.07
CA ASP A 704 22.37 41.24 -37.54
C ASP A 704 22.00 42.57 -38.24
N CYS A 705 21.65 43.63 -37.49
CA CYS A 705 21.15 44.90 -38.04
C CYS A 705 22.11 46.09 -37.88
N PHE A 706 23.30 45.93 -37.29
CA PHE A 706 24.24 47.02 -37.09
C PHE A 706 25.62 46.75 -37.71
N CYS A 707 26.03 47.59 -38.66
CA CYS A 707 27.42 47.61 -39.12
C CYS A 707 28.33 48.21 -38.03
N CYS A 708 29.56 47.69 -37.89
CA CYS A 708 30.49 48.04 -36.80
C CYS A 708 30.74 49.55 -36.63
N MET A 709 30.68 50.34 -37.72
CA MET A 709 30.88 51.79 -37.67
C MET A 709 29.70 52.58 -37.06
N CYS A 710 28.46 52.05 -37.13
CA CYS A 710 27.30 52.65 -36.48
C CYS A 710 27.31 52.40 -34.97
N CYS A 711 27.80 51.23 -34.54
CA CYS A 711 27.92 50.87 -33.12
C CYS A 711 28.95 51.76 -32.41
N ILE A 712 30.10 52.03 -33.04
CA ILE A 712 31.15 52.91 -32.49
C ILE A 712 30.65 54.37 -32.35
N LYS A 713 29.89 54.88 -33.32
CA LYS A 713 29.29 56.22 -33.24
C LYS A 713 28.21 56.33 -32.15
N ALA A 714 27.47 55.26 -31.87
CA ALA A 714 26.49 55.22 -30.79
C ALA A 714 27.16 55.15 -29.41
N CYS A 715 28.23 54.35 -29.27
CA CYS A 715 29.01 54.26 -28.03
C CYS A 715 29.68 55.60 -27.65
N ASN A 716 30.11 56.40 -28.63
CA ASN A 716 30.69 57.74 -28.37
C ASN A 716 29.67 58.81 -27.93
N ARG A 717 28.36 58.51 -27.91
CA ARG A 717 27.31 59.43 -27.41
C ARG A 717 26.66 58.95 -26.13
N MET A 718 27.12 57.83 -25.55
CA MET A 718 26.59 57.28 -24.31
C MET A 718 27.11 58.07 -23.10
N ASN A 719 26.18 58.44 -22.21
CA ASN A 719 26.50 58.92 -20.86
C ASN A 719 27.16 57.79 -20.05
N ASP A 720 28.14 58.15 -19.22
CA ASP A 720 28.91 57.27 -18.33
C ASP A 720 28.06 56.27 -17.53
N GLN A 721 26.86 56.63 -17.08
CA GLN A 721 25.98 55.69 -16.38
C GLN A 721 25.46 54.56 -17.28
N CYS A 722 25.21 54.84 -18.56
CA CYS A 722 24.83 53.81 -19.53
C CYS A 722 26.02 52.94 -19.93
N ALA A 723 27.23 53.50 -19.98
CA ALA A 723 28.45 52.75 -20.27
C ALA A 723 28.77 51.75 -19.15
N ILE A 724 28.55 52.12 -17.89
CA ILE A 724 28.74 51.23 -16.73
C ILE A 724 27.74 50.07 -16.76
N VAL A 725 26.47 50.33 -17.06
CA VAL A 725 25.45 49.26 -17.15
C VAL A 725 25.75 48.33 -18.33
N MET A 726 26.15 48.86 -19.48
CA MET A 726 26.56 48.04 -20.63
C MET A 726 27.81 47.20 -20.33
N ALA A 727 28.81 47.76 -19.64
CA ALA A 727 30.01 47.02 -19.26
C ALA A 727 29.68 45.89 -18.26
N GLN A 728 28.76 46.11 -17.32
CA GLN A 728 28.31 45.08 -16.39
C GLN A 728 27.50 43.97 -17.09
N VAL A 729 26.67 44.32 -18.07
CA VAL A 729 25.94 43.35 -18.89
C VAL A 729 26.88 42.54 -19.78
N CYS A 730 27.86 43.19 -20.42
CA CYS A 730 28.88 42.50 -21.21
C CYS A 730 29.76 41.59 -20.34
N ALA A 731 30.17 42.02 -19.14
CA ALA A 731 30.92 41.19 -18.20
C ALA A 731 30.10 39.97 -17.74
N ALA A 732 28.80 40.15 -17.46
CA ALA A 732 27.92 39.04 -17.11
C ALA A 732 27.74 38.06 -18.28
N LEU A 733 27.67 38.55 -19.51
CA LEU A 733 27.58 37.72 -20.72
C LEU A 733 28.91 37.01 -21.04
N SER A 734 30.06 37.64 -20.80
CA SER A 734 31.37 36.99 -20.91
C SER A 734 31.55 35.88 -19.88
N CYS A 735 31.05 36.06 -18.65
CA CYS A 735 31.04 35.00 -17.63
C CYS A 735 30.13 33.83 -18.04
N LEU A 736 29.05 34.07 -18.77
CA LEU A 736 28.18 33.02 -19.31
C LEU A 736 28.82 32.30 -20.51
N GLY A 737 29.53 33.01 -21.39
CA GLY A 737 30.30 32.41 -22.49
C GLY A 737 31.49 31.57 -22.02
N CYS A 738 32.14 31.96 -20.93
CA CYS A 738 33.16 31.13 -20.28
C CYS A 738 32.58 29.84 -19.68
N TYR A 739 31.31 29.84 -19.28
CA TYR A 739 30.62 28.65 -18.77
C TYR A 739 30.33 27.63 -19.89
N GLU A 740 29.92 28.08 -21.08
CA GLU A 740 29.77 27.21 -22.27
C GLU A 740 31.12 26.66 -22.75
N CYS A 741 32.16 27.48 -22.78
CA CYS A 741 33.50 27.05 -23.20
C CYS A 741 34.13 26.03 -22.22
N CYS A 742 33.86 26.16 -20.91
CA CYS A 742 34.25 25.14 -19.93
C CYS A 742 33.42 23.86 -20.02
N ALA A 743 32.15 23.93 -20.45
CA ALA A 743 31.30 22.75 -20.62
C ALA A 743 31.71 21.91 -21.84
N GLU A 744 32.14 22.54 -22.94
CA GLU A 744 32.61 21.82 -24.13
C GLU A 744 34.03 21.23 -23.96
N VAL A 745 34.95 21.93 -23.28
CA VAL A 745 36.34 21.48 -23.14
C VAL A 745 36.55 20.44 -22.04
N CYS A 746 35.71 20.42 -20.98
CA CYS A 746 35.88 19.49 -19.86
C CYS A 746 35.04 18.20 -19.93
N CYS A 747 34.07 18.10 -20.85
CA CYS A 747 33.17 16.93 -20.94
C CYS A 747 33.09 16.26 -22.32
N GLY A 748 33.88 16.70 -23.30
CA GLY A 748 33.96 16.06 -24.61
C GLY A 748 35.15 15.10 -24.74
N GLY A 749 34.99 13.82 -24.39
CA GLY A 749 35.96 12.80 -24.80
C GLY A 749 35.88 11.44 -24.11
N SER A 750 34.98 10.57 -24.57
CA SER A 750 35.32 9.20 -24.98
C SER A 750 34.09 8.43 -25.47
N GLU A 751 33.77 8.56 -26.76
CA GLU A 751 33.28 7.45 -27.57
C GLU A 751 34.15 7.37 -28.83
N SER A 752 34.95 6.31 -28.90
CA SER A 752 35.54 5.71 -30.11
C SER A 752 35.73 4.23 -29.85
#